data_AF-A0A3M2FZP0-F1
#
_entry.id   AF-A0A3M2FZP0-F1
#
_cell.length_a   1.000
_cell.length_b   1.000
_cell.length_c   1.000
_cell.angle_alpha   90.00
_cell.angle_beta   90.00
_cell.angle_gamma   90.00
#
_symmetry.space_group_name_H-M   'P 1'
#
loop_
_entity.id
_entity.type
_entity.pdbx_description
1 polymer ?
#
loop_
_entity_poly.entity_id
_entity_poly.type
_entity_poly.pdbx_seq_one_letter_code
_entity_poly.pdbx_strand_id
1 'polypeptide(L)'
;MRKKIVVVWLCLFGLMGTRPVPAVEDLPVGARAIGLGEAFVALADDANGIQWNPASSATLNRYELTTTYTDLYGLGLPHIYLSGVLPLGQRLALGLDWSHLGYEDKALFFGEDILSVNFAYRKWEWWSLGLNVRWLQRTIDSQERLSGTGWGFDAGLLIRPSPAFQMGLTVKNIGGTRLTYNTGATEVTLSQNLKGGIAVFPHVDWIVSAEVDDRYHVGVEYRLHPLLSVRGGIQKQIDVDQDWIFSLGIGLRQAPLTFDYAYRRDPNLNDTHLFSVTTFFDRYQSPLAISVHLDDIFPVNYKRYIHHPVGYAQVQNRSTRPVILRKIRLKINGVSLDYADTPLSQILAPGEQTDLPLNALFSTALLNMTEEQIARAQLELVYKDSKPRRMTTRENVLIHTNRAIVWDDVRKVVAFVVPQSPVVAQFTRTVLDQSINVPAYLPENLFHTMRVFDAMSAQHLRYTLDPNYPEVYHRDIVDVVQRPAETLCTQSGDCDDLVVLMASCLENIGVATAIVDVPGHLFLLVDLNRDLDDPFISAYERQFLVEYRDRFWLPVETTDVGRSFIDAWQNGYQQYQHFITEGTLGIYPTAEAWEAYPPTTLSGESCLIQPRAPLFLGEDLDRLRREKIKAVREAYYLNRKSPEISITQRLRWGIGLAESGLYDEAEAEFLAVISLDSTNTRAYSNLGVIYSLTGQMEKAKETLQKALELNQTDAEIWINLALVYYELHQWENARQAYRQAIALQPEFKTVYHFLEQP
;
A
#
# COMPACT_ATOMS: atom_id res chain seq x y z
N MET A 1 42.01 3.08 -21.03
CA MET A 1 42.78 3.37 -19.80
C MET A 1 43.75 2.22 -19.49
N ARG A 2 44.91 2.24 -20.14
CA ARG A 2 46.06 1.38 -19.85
C ARG A 2 47.19 2.33 -19.43
N LYS A 3 47.99 1.95 -18.43
CA LYS A 3 48.98 2.74 -17.67
C LYS A 3 48.43 3.39 -16.38
N LYS A 4 48.31 2.58 -15.32
CA LYS A 4 48.43 2.97 -13.89
C LYS A 4 48.38 1.73 -12.94
N ILE A 5 49.08 0.64 -13.28
CA ILE A 5 49.26 -0.55 -12.41
C ILE A 5 50.71 -1.04 -12.51
N VAL A 6 51.67 -0.16 -12.25
CA VAL A 6 53.12 -0.53 -12.23
C VAL A 6 53.84 0.00 -10.97
N VAL A 7 53.15 0.70 -10.06
CA VAL A 7 53.81 1.32 -8.87
C VAL A 7 53.58 0.53 -7.57
N VAL A 8 52.92 -0.63 -7.61
CA VAL A 8 52.74 -1.51 -6.42
C VAL A 8 53.72 -2.69 -6.41
N TRP A 9 54.51 -2.88 -7.47
CA TRP A 9 55.37 -4.06 -7.65
C TRP A 9 56.83 -3.92 -7.13
N LEU A 10 57.16 -2.86 -6.38
CA LEU A 10 58.57 -2.61 -5.98
C LEU A 10 58.82 -2.33 -4.49
N CYS A 11 57.84 -2.49 -3.60
CA CYS A 11 58.02 -2.23 -2.15
C CYS A 11 57.91 -3.47 -1.24
N LEU A 12 57.81 -4.69 -1.76
CA LEU A 12 57.70 -5.92 -0.94
C LEU A 12 58.98 -6.79 -0.90
N PHE A 13 60.05 -6.41 -1.60
CA PHE A 13 61.33 -7.14 -1.57
C PHE A 13 62.39 -6.54 -0.63
N GLY A 14 62.01 -5.59 0.23
CA GLY A 14 62.93 -4.82 1.06
C GLY A 14 62.97 -5.17 2.54
N LEU A 15 62.62 -6.40 2.96
CA LEU A 15 62.72 -6.84 4.36
C LEU A 15 63.02 -8.36 4.44
N MET A 16 64.08 -8.81 3.78
CA MET A 16 64.67 -10.14 4.05
C MET A 16 66.09 -9.92 4.55
N GLY A 17 66.21 -9.72 5.85
CA GLY A 17 67.46 -9.32 6.49
C GLY A 17 67.55 -9.75 7.95
N THR A 18 66.98 -10.90 8.31
CA THR A 18 67.29 -11.61 9.57
C THR A 18 67.15 -13.10 9.33
N ARG A 19 68.21 -13.87 9.57
CA ARG A 19 68.24 -15.34 9.44
C ARG A 19 67.10 -15.98 10.24
N PRO A 20 66.29 -16.89 9.67
CA PRO A 20 65.38 -17.68 10.48
C PRO A 20 66.21 -18.68 11.30
N VAL A 21 66.07 -18.59 12.63
CA VAL A 21 66.26 -19.73 13.52
C VAL A 21 65.29 -20.81 13.04
N PRO A 22 65.64 -22.12 13.02
CA PRO A 22 64.70 -23.16 12.61
C PRO A 22 63.43 -23.01 13.44
N ALA A 23 62.32 -22.64 12.79
CA ALA A 23 61.04 -22.53 13.46
C ALA A 23 60.65 -23.95 13.89
N VAL A 24 60.24 -24.11 15.15
CA VAL A 24 59.50 -25.29 15.57
C VAL A 24 58.24 -25.34 14.69
N GLU A 25 58.13 -26.41 13.90
CA GLU A 25 57.08 -26.59 12.88
C GLU A 25 55.70 -26.59 13.53
N ASP A 26 54.75 -25.83 12.97
CA ASP A 26 53.34 -25.94 13.35
C ASP A 26 52.85 -27.36 12.99
N LEU A 27 52.15 -28.01 13.91
CA LEU A 27 51.68 -29.38 13.69
C LEU A 27 50.74 -29.47 12.47
N PRO A 28 50.87 -30.53 11.65
CA PRO A 28 50.00 -30.75 10.50
C PRO A 28 48.56 -31.01 10.96
N VAL A 29 47.59 -30.18 10.53
CA VAL A 29 46.15 -30.38 10.83
C VAL A 29 45.30 -30.54 9.56
N GLY A 30 44.32 -31.44 9.64
CA GLY A 30 43.34 -31.70 8.60
C GLY A 30 43.86 -32.60 7.48
N ALA A 31 43.30 -33.80 7.35
CA ALA A 31 43.69 -34.76 6.32
C ALA A 31 43.59 -34.19 4.90
N ARG A 32 42.59 -33.34 4.61
CA ARG A 32 42.48 -32.66 3.31
C ARG A 32 43.68 -31.75 3.02
N ALA A 33 44.09 -30.92 3.99
CA ALA A 33 45.23 -30.02 3.83
C ALA A 33 46.54 -30.81 3.65
N ILE A 34 46.74 -31.88 4.43
CA ILE A 34 47.94 -32.73 4.32
C ILE A 34 47.97 -33.48 2.99
N GLY A 35 46.85 -34.02 2.52
CA GLY A 35 46.74 -34.65 1.21
C GLY A 35 47.05 -33.71 0.03
N LEU A 36 46.96 -32.39 0.24
CA LEU A 36 47.34 -31.33 -0.69
C LEU A 36 48.78 -30.83 -0.49
N GLY A 37 49.60 -31.56 0.27
CA GLY A 37 50.98 -31.18 0.53
C GLY A 37 51.08 -29.91 1.35
N GLU A 38 50.08 -29.61 2.18
CA GLU A 38 50.02 -28.42 3.04
C GLU A 38 49.91 -27.07 2.29
N ALA A 39 49.67 -27.09 0.98
CA ALA A 39 49.34 -25.90 0.21
C ALA A 39 47.87 -25.49 0.44
N PHE A 40 47.56 -24.91 1.60
CA PHE A 40 46.18 -24.70 2.06
C PHE A 40 45.84 -23.27 2.50
N VAL A 41 46.82 -22.37 2.72
CA VAL A 41 46.58 -20.98 3.19
C VAL A 41 45.67 -20.18 2.26
N ALA A 42 45.78 -20.39 0.96
CA ALA A 42 44.93 -19.74 -0.03
C ALA A 42 43.64 -20.50 -0.31
N LEU A 43 43.53 -21.77 0.07
CA LEU A 43 42.32 -22.57 -0.12
C LEU A 43 41.38 -22.39 1.07
N ALA A 44 41.85 -22.76 2.27
CA ALA A 44 41.23 -22.59 3.59
C ALA A 44 39.72 -22.37 3.52
N ASP A 45 38.99 -23.36 3.02
CA ASP A 45 37.55 -23.30 2.73
C ASP A 45 36.75 -24.32 3.55
N ASP A 46 37.32 -24.76 4.66
CA ASP A 46 36.74 -25.61 5.69
C ASP A 46 37.15 -25.15 7.11
N ALA A 47 36.61 -25.78 8.15
CA ALA A 47 36.86 -25.38 9.54
C ALA A 47 38.33 -25.51 9.97
N ASN A 48 39.16 -26.32 9.27
CA ASN A 48 40.60 -26.35 9.52
C ASN A 48 41.27 -25.03 9.11
N GLY A 49 40.59 -24.22 8.29
CA GLY A 49 41.03 -22.88 7.90
C GLY A 49 41.39 -21.98 9.07
N ILE A 50 40.82 -22.18 10.28
CA ILE A 50 41.22 -21.42 11.47
C ILE A 50 42.73 -21.53 11.71
N GLN A 51 43.30 -22.73 11.62
CA GLN A 51 44.71 -22.99 11.85
C GLN A 51 45.59 -22.56 10.66
N TRP A 52 45.09 -22.62 9.43
CA TRP A 52 45.85 -22.30 8.21
C TRP A 52 45.81 -20.81 7.84
N ASN A 53 44.61 -20.24 7.75
CA ASN A 53 44.38 -18.83 7.47
C ASN A 53 43.11 -18.35 8.17
N PRO A 54 43.19 -17.60 9.29
CA PRO A 54 42.04 -17.23 10.08
C PRO A 54 41.01 -16.36 9.33
N ALA A 55 41.36 -15.77 8.18
CA ALA A 55 40.41 -15.03 7.34
C ALA A 55 39.38 -15.91 6.61
N SER A 56 39.63 -17.22 6.54
CA SER A 56 38.78 -18.25 5.93
C SER A 56 37.39 -18.34 6.55
N SER A 57 37.28 -18.25 7.88
CA SER A 57 36.02 -18.46 8.59
C SER A 57 34.91 -17.53 8.10
N ALA A 58 35.24 -16.29 7.69
CA ALA A 58 34.26 -15.33 7.16
C ALA A 58 33.77 -15.67 5.73
N THR A 59 34.42 -16.61 5.05
CA THR A 59 34.02 -17.11 3.73
C THR A 59 33.07 -18.31 3.83
N LEU A 60 33.05 -19.00 4.98
CA LEU A 60 32.16 -20.13 5.25
C LEU A 60 30.73 -19.65 5.46
N ASN A 61 29.81 -20.12 4.62
CA ASN A 61 28.37 -19.81 4.69
C ASN A 61 27.54 -20.92 5.38
N ARG A 62 28.20 -21.80 6.13
CA ARG A 62 27.60 -22.97 6.80
C ARG A 62 28.15 -23.10 8.22
N TYR A 63 27.37 -23.67 9.12
CA TYR A 63 27.88 -24.16 10.39
C TYR A 63 28.72 -25.40 10.10
N GLU A 64 29.94 -25.46 10.64
CA GLU A 64 30.86 -26.56 10.35
C GLU A 64 31.62 -26.98 11.60
N LEU A 65 31.80 -28.28 11.78
CA LEU A 65 32.61 -28.89 12.83
C LEU A 65 33.50 -29.96 12.20
N THR A 66 34.80 -29.89 12.44
CA THR A 66 35.79 -30.83 11.92
C THR A 66 36.65 -31.38 13.05
N THR A 67 36.85 -32.69 13.07
CA THR A 67 37.82 -33.35 13.94
C THR A 67 38.87 -34.07 13.10
N THR A 68 40.11 -34.10 13.57
CA THR A 68 41.22 -34.85 12.97
C THR A 68 41.94 -35.66 14.03
N TYR A 69 42.36 -36.86 13.68
CA TYR A 69 43.20 -37.73 14.49
C TYR A 69 44.39 -38.23 13.68
N THR A 70 45.57 -38.28 14.29
CA THR A 70 46.77 -38.90 13.75
C THR A 70 47.69 -39.41 14.87
N ASP A 71 48.46 -40.45 14.58
CA ASP A 71 49.67 -40.80 15.33
C ASP A 71 50.86 -40.27 14.53
N LEU A 72 51.50 -39.21 15.01
CA LEU A 72 52.55 -38.53 14.27
C LEU A 72 53.77 -39.43 14.12
N TYR A 73 54.14 -39.69 12.87
CA TYR A 73 55.30 -40.50 12.49
C TYR A 73 55.29 -41.93 13.08
N GLY A 74 54.11 -42.46 13.44
CA GLY A 74 53.99 -43.78 14.07
C GLY A 74 54.83 -43.94 15.35
N LEU A 75 55.09 -42.84 16.06
CA LEU A 75 55.95 -42.80 17.25
C LEU A 75 55.15 -42.96 18.56
N GLY A 76 53.83 -43.17 18.49
CA GLY A 76 52.96 -43.10 19.67
C GLY A 76 52.75 -41.66 20.13
N LEU A 77 52.67 -40.73 19.18
CA LEU A 77 52.42 -39.30 19.39
C LEU A 77 50.99 -38.96 18.93
N PRO A 78 49.96 -39.33 19.71
CA PRO A 78 48.59 -39.00 19.37
C PRO A 78 48.40 -37.48 19.29
N HIS A 79 47.91 -37.04 18.13
CA HIS A 79 47.50 -35.67 17.89
C HIS A 79 46.02 -35.63 17.52
N ILE A 80 45.25 -34.92 18.34
CA ILE A 80 43.81 -34.71 18.16
C ILE A 80 43.58 -33.23 17.88
N TYR A 81 42.80 -32.95 16.85
CA TYR A 81 42.37 -31.60 16.51
C TYR A 81 40.85 -31.55 16.39
N LEU A 82 40.25 -30.49 16.91
CA LEU A 82 38.82 -30.19 16.82
C LEU A 82 38.67 -28.72 16.44
N SER A 83 37.85 -28.41 15.45
CA SER A 83 37.58 -27.05 15.01
C SER A 83 36.11 -26.86 14.66
N GLY A 84 35.57 -25.68 14.94
CA GLY A 84 34.20 -25.32 14.61
C GLY A 84 34.08 -23.86 14.19
N VAL A 85 33.24 -23.60 13.18
CA VAL A 85 32.97 -22.25 12.66
C VAL A 85 31.47 -21.94 12.71
N LEU A 86 31.17 -20.76 13.25
CA LEU A 86 29.84 -20.19 13.44
C LEU A 86 29.72 -18.86 12.67
N PRO A 87 29.17 -18.88 11.45
CA PRO A 87 28.90 -17.64 10.72
C PRO A 87 27.73 -16.86 11.34
N LEU A 88 27.99 -15.66 11.85
CA LEU A 88 27.00 -14.78 12.47
C LEU A 88 26.26 -13.89 11.44
N GLY A 89 26.85 -13.67 10.27
CA GLY A 89 26.30 -12.84 9.19
C GLY A 89 26.79 -13.27 7.81
N GLN A 90 26.53 -12.47 6.77
CA GLN A 90 27.26 -12.60 5.51
C GLN A 90 28.69 -12.06 5.61
N ARG A 91 29.03 -11.38 6.70
CA ARG A 91 30.30 -10.65 6.86
C ARG A 91 31.13 -11.06 8.07
N LEU A 92 30.57 -11.77 9.03
CA LEU A 92 31.24 -12.03 10.31
C LEU A 92 31.06 -13.49 10.70
N ALA A 93 32.16 -14.09 11.15
CA ALA A 93 32.20 -15.45 11.65
C ALA A 93 33.07 -15.52 12.92
N LEU A 94 32.66 -16.41 13.82
CA LEU A 94 33.47 -16.82 14.97
C LEU A 94 33.92 -18.25 14.75
N GLY A 95 35.16 -18.56 15.10
CA GLY A 95 35.68 -19.91 15.10
C GLY A 95 36.29 -20.27 16.45
N LEU A 96 36.32 -21.56 16.74
CA LEU A 96 37.01 -22.14 17.89
C LEU A 96 37.78 -23.37 17.40
N ASP A 97 39.04 -23.50 17.79
CA ASP A 97 39.77 -24.75 17.63
C ASP A 97 40.45 -25.19 18.93
N TRP A 98 40.68 -26.49 19.04
CA TRP A 98 41.45 -27.12 20.09
C TRP A 98 42.35 -28.20 19.46
N SER A 99 43.62 -28.17 19.83
CA SER A 99 44.64 -29.13 19.43
C SER A 99 45.28 -29.73 20.66
N HIS A 100 45.40 -31.06 20.71
CA HIS A 100 46.08 -31.79 21.77
C HIS A 100 47.16 -32.69 21.17
N LEU A 101 48.42 -32.52 21.59
CA LEU A 101 49.53 -33.41 21.28
C LEU A 101 50.00 -34.08 22.57
N GLY A 102 50.02 -35.41 22.59
CA GLY A 102 50.43 -36.18 23.76
C GLY A 102 51.53 -37.18 23.46
N TYR A 103 52.31 -37.53 24.48
CA TYR A 103 53.19 -38.69 24.54
C TYR A 103 53.22 -39.22 25.97
N GLU A 104 53.15 -40.53 26.14
CA GLU A 104 53.25 -41.16 27.46
C GLU A 104 54.01 -42.48 27.38
N ASP A 105 55.08 -42.59 28.17
CA ASP A 105 55.75 -43.84 28.47
C ASP A 105 56.05 -43.97 29.97
N LYS A 106 56.83 -44.99 30.36
CA LYS A 106 57.16 -45.25 31.77
C LYS A 106 58.06 -44.19 32.42
N ALA A 107 58.70 -43.33 31.64
CA ALA A 107 59.73 -42.37 32.08
C ALA A 107 59.38 -40.91 31.74
N LEU A 108 58.50 -40.66 30.77
CA LEU A 108 58.15 -39.34 30.29
C LEU A 108 56.64 -39.25 29.97
N PHE A 109 56.01 -38.22 30.51
CA PHE A 109 54.73 -37.70 30.04
C PHE A 109 54.96 -36.34 29.38
N PHE A 110 54.41 -36.15 28.18
CA PHE A 110 54.32 -34.88 27.50
C PHE A 110 52.87 -34.65 27.08
N GLY A 111 52.33 -33.47 27.38
CA GLY A 111 51.02 -33.06 26.92
C GLY A 111 51.03 -31.59 26.55
N GLU A 112 50.51 -31.26 25.38
CA GLU A 112 50.37 -29.90 24.89
C GLU A 112 48.96 -29.65 24.37
N ASP A 113 48.31 -28.64 24.92
CA ASP A 113 46.98 -28.18 24.52
C ASP A 113 47.07 -26.76 23.96
N ILE A 114 46.50 -26.55 22.78
CA ILE A 114 46.34 -25.24 22.15
C ILE A 114 44.85 -25.01 21.94
N LEU A 115 44.31 -23.94 22.50
CA LEU A 115 42.94 -23.48 22.28
C LEU A 115 42.97 -22.14 21.54
N SER A 116 42.32 -22.03 20.38
CA SER A 116 42.24 -20.76 19.65
C SER A 116 40.82 -20.23 19.54
N VAL A 117 40.67 -18.92 19.73
CA VAL A 117 39.46 -18.16 19.39
C VAL A 117 39.71 -17.36 18.12
N ASN A 118 38.88 -17.56 17.12
CA ASN A 118 38.98 -16.94 15.81
C ASN A 118 37.90 -15.89 15.60
N PHE A 119 38.30 -14.73 15.10
CA PHE A 119 37.40 -13.67 14.64
C PHE A 119 37.71 -13.36 13.18
N ALA A 120 36.72 -13.52 12.30
CA ALA A 120 36.89 -13.25 10.87
C ALA A 120 35.84 -12.27 10.36
N TYR A 121 36.27 -11.36 9.50
CA TYR A 121 35.45 -10.31 8.90
C TYR A 121 35.66 -10.21 7.39
N ARG A 122 34.55 -10.13 6.65
CA ARG A 122 34.49 -9.95 5.20
C ARG A 122 33.78 -8.64 4.88
N LYS A 123 34.51 -7.63 4.41
CA LYS A 123 33.93 -6.32 4.04
C LYS A 123 33.26 -6.34 2.67
N TRP A 124 33.93 -6.97 1.68
CA TRP A 124 33.45 -7.16 0.30
C TRP A 124 33.64 -8.63 -0.10
N GLU A 125 33.03 -9.05 -1.21
CA GLU A 125 33.13 -10.45 -1.66
C GLU A 125 34.56 -10.89 -2.03
N TRP A 126 35.44 -9.94 -2.37
CA TRP A 126 36.78 -10.21 -2.87
C TRP A 126 37.90 -10.15 -1.81
N TRP A 127 37.62 -9.81 -0.54
CA TRP A 127 38.63 -9.94 0.52
C TRP A 127 38.05 -10.14 1.92
N SER A 128 38.77 -10.90 2.76
CA SER A 128 38.47 -11.11 4.17
C SER A 128 39.74 -11.01 5.03
N LEU A 129 39.54 -10.64 6.30
CA LEU A 129 40.56 -10.65 7.35
C LEU A 129 40.15 -11.61 8.46
N GLY A 130 41.14 -12.15 9.16
CA GLY A 130 40.89 -12.89 10.39
C GLY A 130 42.02 -12.76 11.38
N LEU A 131 41.68 -12.95 12.65
CA LEU A 131 42.60 -12.93 13.78
C LEU A 131 42.34 -14.16 14.64
N ASN A 132 43.42 -14.76 15.14
CA ASN A 132 43.36 -15.78 16.18
C ASN A 132 44.01 -15.27 17.46
N VAL A 133 43.38 -15.58 18.59
CA VAL A 133 44.01 -15.53 19.91
C VAL A 133 44.15 -16.97 20.39
N ARG A 134 45.38 -17.41 20.61
CA ARG A 134 45.71 -18.76 21.04
C ARG A 134 46.13 -18.77 22.50
N TRP A 135 45.64 -19.73 23.24
CA TRP A 135 46.11 -20.08 24.57
C TRP A 135 46.78 -21.46 24.51
N LEU A 136 48.05 -21.50 24.92
CA LEU A 136 48.89 -22.70 24.91
C LEU A 136 49.12 -23.14 26.36
N GLN A 137 48.95 -24.43 26.62
CA GLN A 137 49.34 -25.08 27.87
C GLN A 137 50.23 -26.28 27.55
N ARG A 138 51.36 -26.41 28.25
CA ARG A 138 52.27 -27.55 28.10
C ARG A 138 52.60 -28.14 29.45
N THR A 139 52.61 -29.46 29.53
CA THR A 139 53.03 -30.25 30.69
C THR A 139 54.10 -31.23 30.26
N ILE A 140 55.22 -31.26 31.00
CA ILE A 140 56.30 -32.24 30.84
C ILE A 140 56.55 -32.84 32.21
N ASP A 141 56.46 -34.17 32.33
CA ASP A 141 56.68 -34.91 33.56
C ASP A 141 57.71 -36.01 33.30
N SER A 142 58.92 -35.86 33.85
CA SER A 142 59.98 -36.89 33.75
C SER A 142 60.58 -37.18 35.12
N GLN A 143 61.28 -36.18 35.68
CA GLN A 143 61.76 -36.20 37.08
C GLN A 143 61.12 -35.10 37.94
N GLU A 144 60.89 -33.92 37.35
CA GLU A 144 60.12 -32.82 37.94
C GLU A 144 58.99 -32.44 36.99
N ARG A 145 57.83 -32.10 37.55
CA ARG A 145 56.66 -31.69 36.79
C ARG A 145 56.78 -30.23 36.37
N LEU A 146 57.05 -30.01 35.09
CA LEU A 146 57.04 -28.69 34.47
C LEU A 146 55.67 -28.44 33.83
N SER A 147 55.04 -27.33 34.18
CA SER A 147 53.78 -26.89 33.56
C SER A 147 53.91 -25.42 33.18
N GLY A 148 53.64 -25.10 31.92
CA GLY A 148 53.73 -23.75 31.39
C GLY A 148 52.48 -23.33 30.64
N THR A 149 52.22 -22.03 30.63
CA THR A 149 51.15 -21.42 29.83
C THR A 149 51.65 -20.22 29.05
N GLY A 150 51.01 -19.97 27.90
CA GLY A 150 51.42 -18.93 26.97
C GLY A 150 50.27 -18.45 26.10
N TRP A 151 50.48 -17.30 25.46
CA TRP A 151 49.54 -16.70 24.52
C TRP A 151 50.21 -16.50 23.17
N GLY A 152 49.48 -16.78 22.10
CA GLY A 152 49.91 -16.59 20.72
C GLY A 152 48.84 -15.83 19.92
N PHE A 153 49.27 -15.21 18.84
CA PHE A 153 48.39 -14.44 17.96
C PHE A 153 48.69 -14.75 16.50
N ASP A 154 47.65 -14.90 15.69
CA ASP A 154 47.78 -14.97 14.23
C ASP A 154 46.93 -13.91 13.56
N ALA A 155 47.33 -13.53 12.35
CA ALA A 155 46.54 -12.71 11.45
C ALA A 155 46.54 -13.31 10.05
N GLY A 156 45.40 -13.23 9.38
CA GLY A 156 45.20 -13.78 8.04
C GLY A 156 44.52 -12.75 7.14
N LEU A 157 44.87 -12.80 5.86
CA LEU A 157 44.24 -12.09 4.77
C LEU A 157 43.95 -13.09 3.65
N LEU A 158 42.78 -12.97 3.06
CA LEU A 158 42.37 -13.79 1.93
C LEU A 158 41.75 -12.87 0.88
N ILE A 159 42.23 -12.99 -0.36
CA ILE A 159 41.83 -12.14 -1.49
C ILE A 159 41.34 -13.05 -2.61
N ARG A 160 40.13 -12.80 -3.08
CA ARG A 160 39.48 -13.55 -4.16
C ARG A 160 39.05 -12.59 -5.29
N PRO A 161 39.97 -12.18 -6.17
CA PRO A 161 39.64 -11.24 -7.26
C PRO A 161 38.71 -11.87 -8.31
N SER A 162 38.62 -13.20 -8.39
CA SER A 162 37.67 -13.91 -9.26
C SER A 162 37.29 -15.28 -8.67
N PRO A 163 36.22 -15.92 -9.15
CA PRO A 163 35.88 -17.29 -8.74
C PRO A 163 36.97 -18.33 -9.03
N ALA A 164 37.80 -18.09 -10.06
CA ALA A 164 38.82 -19.02 -10.55
C ALA A 164 40.21 -18.86 -9.89
N PHE A 165 40.40 -17.86 -9.03
CA PHE A 165 41.70 -17.55 -8.44
C PHE A 165 41.57 -16.94 -7.04
N GLN A 166 42.37 -17.44 -6.10
CA GLN A 166 42.41 -17.00 -4.71
C GLN A 166 43.85 -16.87 -4.22
N MET A 167 44.08 -15.91 -3.34
CA MET A 167 45.36 -15.66 -2.69
C MET A 167 45.15 -15.63 -1.18
N GLY A 168 46.12 -16.15 -0.43
CA GLY A 168 46.14 -16.14 1.02
C GLY A 168 47.48 -15.67 1.56
N LEU A 169 47.44 -14.91 2.66
CA LEU A 169 48.60 -14.52 3.44
C LEU A 169 48.27 -14.72 4.91
N THR A 170 49.13 -15.43 5.63
CA THR A 170 48.98 -15.64 7.07
C THR A 170 50.28 -15.30 7.77
N VAL A 171 50.20 -14.51 8.84
CA VAL A 171 51.27 -14.33 9.83
C VAL A 171 50.88 -15.11 11.07
N LYS A 172 51.62 -16.15 11.40
CA LYS A 172 51.40 -16.99 12.58
C LYS A 172 52.37 -16.66 13.69
N ASN A 173 51.93 -16.88 14.93
CA ASN A 173 52.75 -16.67 16.13
C ASN A 173 53.41 -15.27 16.15
N ILE A 174 52.62 -14.22 15.91
CA ILE A 174 53.07 -12.82 15.83
C ILE A 174 53.83 -12.45 17.10
N GLY A 175 55.11 -12.06 16.96
CA GLY A 175 55.99 -11.74 18.08
C GLY A 175 56.57 -12.94 18.84
N GLY A 176 56.28 -14.17 18.40
CA GLY A 176 56.66 -15.43 19.03
C GLY A 176 55.74 -15.81 20.19
N THR A 177 55.33 -17.07 20.25
CA THR A 177 54.49 -17.59 21.34
C THR A 177 55.39 -17.91 22.54
N ARG A 178 55.30 -17.09 23.59
CA ARG A 178 56.10 -17.24 24.82
C ARG A 178 55.35 -18.07 25.86
N LEU A 179 55.99 -19.13 26.32
CA LEU A 179 55.53 -20.00 27.39
C LEU A 179 56.27 -19.64 28.69
N THR A 180 55.52 -19.51 29.80
CA THR A 180 56.10 -19.32 31.13
C THR A 180 55.81 -20.56 31.98
N TYR A 181 56.84 -21.23 32.46
CA TYR A 181 56.74 -22.41 33.30
C TYR A 181 56.54 -22.04 34.78
N ASN A 182 56.01 -22.99 35.56
CA ASN A 182 55.87 -22.93 37.02
C ASN A 182 57.19 -22.66 37.77
N THR A 183 58.35 -22.93 37.15
CA THR A 183 59.68 -22.60 37.68
C THR A 183 60.06 -21.12 37.48
N GLY A 184 59.25 -20.34 36.76
CA GLY A 184 59.57 -18.98 36.34
C GLY A 184 60.43 -18.90 35.06
N ALA A 185 60.89 -20.04 34.54
CA ALA A 185 61.58 -20.10 33.25
C ALA A 185 60.62 -19.70 32.11
N THR A 186 61.14 -18.98 31.11
CA THR A 186 60.37 -18.61 29.90
C THR A 186 61.06 -19.15 28.65
N GLU A 187 60.25 -19.59 27.69
CA GLU A 187 60.70 -20.15 26.41
C GLU A 187 59.85 -19.55 25.29
N VAL A 188 60.45 -19.23 24.14
CA VAL A 188 59.68 -18.96 22.92
C VAL A 188 59.49 -20.29 22.20
N THR A 189 58.30 -20.87 22.37
CA THR A 189 58.01 -22.23 21.92
C THR A 189 57.70 -22.29 20.43
N LEU A 190 56.97 -21.30 19.91
CA LEU A 190 56.66 -21.20 18.49
C LEU A 190 57.18 -19.88 17.94
N SER A 191 58.02 -19.97 16.90
CA SER A 191 58.57 -18.80 16.23
C SER A 191 57.56 -18.22 15.24
N GLN A 192 57.68 -16.91 14.99
CA GLN A 192 56.84 -16.24 14.00
C GLN A 192 57.06 -16.85 12.61
N ASN A 193 55.98 -17.19 11.91
CA ASN A 193 56.02 -17.76 10.57
C ASN A 193 55.14 -16.96 9.62
N LEU A 194 55.64 -16.65 8.42
CA LEU A 194 54.91 -15.98 7.35
C LEU A 194 54.63 -16.98 6.24
N LYS A 195 53.35 -17.23 5.96
CA LYS A 195 52.92 -18.13 4.89
C LYS A 195 52.18 -17.36 3.81
N GLY A 196 52.52 -17.60 2.56
CA GLY A 196 51.84 -17.01 1.40
C GLY A 196 51.49 -18.06 0.38
N GLY A 197 50.27 -18.04 -0.14
CA GLY A 197 49.82 -19.04 -1.11
C GLY A 197 48.87 -18.50 -2.17
N ILE A 198 48.69 -19.31 -3.19
CA ILE A 198 47.72 -19.13 -4.27
C ILE A 198 46.93 -20.42 -4.51
N ALA A 199 45.69 -20.28 -4.91
CA ALA A 199 44.84 -21.39 -5.36
C ALA A 199 44.16 -21.02 -6.67
N VAL A 200 44.15 -21.96 -7.61
CA VAL A 200 43.55 -21.81 -8.94
C VAL A 200 42.50 -22.91 -9.14
N PHE A 201 41.39 -22.55 -9.78
CA PHE A 201 40.26 -23.44 -10.03
C PHE A 201 40.00 -23.52 -11.54
N PRO A 202 40.78 -24.30 -12.32
CA PRO A 202 40.66 -24.35 -13.77
C PRO A 202 39.32 -24.92 -14.25
N HIS A 203 38.71 -25.79 -13.44
CA HIS A 203 37.40 -26.40 -13.64
C HIS A 203 36.75 -26.67 -12.27
N VAL A 204 35.45 -26.95 -12.23
CA VAL A 204 34.67 -27.16 -10.98
C VAL A 204 35.17 -28.35 -10.14
N ASP A 205 35.92 -29.26 -10.77
CA ASP A 205 36.41 -30.51 -10.22
C ASP A 205 37.91 -30.50 -9.92
N TRP A 206 38.63 -29.45 -10.34
CA TRP A 206 40.07 -29.33 -10.19
C TRP A 206 40.43 -28.17 -9.27
N ILE A 207 41.29 -28.44 -8.30
CA ILE A 207 41.93 -27.43 -7.46
C ILE A 207 43.44 -27.64 -7.59
N VAL A 208 44.16 -26.55 -7.85
CA VAL A 208 45.62 -26.54 -7.80
C VAL A 208 46.03 -25.44 -6.84
N SER A 209 46.82 -25.78 -5.83
CA SER A 209 47.32 -24.85 -4.83
C SER A 209 48.84 -24.89 -4.74
N ALA A 210 49.42 -23.73 -4.44
CA ALA A 210 50.83 -23.59 -4.16
C ALA A 210 51.03 -22.62 -3.00
N GLU A 211 52.00 -22.91 -2.15
CA GLU A 211 52.29 -22.13 -0.95
C GLU A 211 53.79 -22.07 -0.71
N VAL A 212 54.23 -20.97 -0.10
CA VAL A 212 55.62 -20.73 0.28
C VAL A 212 55.67 -20.22 1.72
N ASP A 213 56.49 -20.88 2.52
CA ASP A 213 56.95 -20.45 3.84
C ASP A 213 58.47 -20.74 3.96
N ASP A 214 58.91 -21.58 4.90
CA ASP A 214 60.26 -22.17 4.90
C ASP A 214 60.39 -23.38 3.96
N ARG A 215 59.28 -23.80 3.33
CA ARG A 215 59.19 -24.82 2.29
C ARG A 215 58.42 -24.32 1.07
N TYR A 216 58.65 -24.97 -0.05
CA TYR A 216 57.75 -24.94 -1.21
C TYR A 216 56.71 -26.05 -1.06
N HIS A 217 55.44 -25.70 -1.23
CA HIS A 217 54.32 -26.62 -1.18
C HIS A 217 53.53 -26.57 -2.49
N VAL A 218 53.18 -27.73 -3.04
CA VAL A 218 52.28 -27.82 -4.20
C VAL A 218 51.27 -28.95 -3.97
N GLY A 219 50.00 -28.64 -4.20
CA GLY A 219 48.87 -29.55 -4.02
C GLY A 219 47.94 -29.56 -5.21
N VAL A 220 47.37 -30.73 -5.49
CA VAL A 220 46.30 -30.91 -6.48
C VAL A 220 45.18 -31.75 -5.88
N GLU A 221 43.94 -31.28 -5.99
CA GLU A 221 42.72 -32.05 -5.69
C GLU A 221 41.92 -32.23 -6.97
N TYR A 222 41.50 -33.47 -7.24
CA TYR A 222 40.57 -33.80 -8.31
C TYR A 222 39.34 -34.51 -7.76
N ARG A 223 38.16 -34.01 -8.12
CA ARG A 223 36.87 -34.62 -7.77
C ARG A 223 36.45 -35.60 -8.87
N LEU A 224 36.72 -36.89 -8.65
CA LEU A 224 36.36 -37.97 -9.58
C LEU A 224 34.84 -38.16 -9.72
N HIS A 225 34.11 -37.95 -8.62
CA HIS A 225 32.66 -38.09 -8.53
C HIS A 225 32.15 -37.13 -7.44
N PRO A 226 30.89 -36.67 -7.43
CA PRO A 226 30.36 -35.83 -6.36
C PRO A 226 30.57 -36.36 -4.91
N LEU A 227 30.76 -37.67 -4.77
CA LEU A 227 31.02 -38.35 -3.50
C LEU A 227 32.50 -38.63 -3.21
N LEU A 228 33.39 -38.50 -4.20
CA LEU A 228 34.79 -38.96 -4.12
C LEU A 228 35.77 -37.91 -4.67
N SER A 229 36.73 -37.52 -3.84
CA SER A 229 37.89 -36.71 -4.23
C SER A 229 39.20 -37.46 -3.98
N VAL A 230 40.20 -37.17 -4.80
CA VAL A 230 41.58 -37.64 -4.65
C VAL A 230 42.52 -36.46 -4.66
N ARG A 231 43.61 -36.58 -3.89
CA ARG A 231 44.56 -35.50 -3.63
C ARG A 231 45.97 -36.01 -3.72
N GLY A 232 46.87 -35.17 -4.21
CA GLY A 232 48.30 -35.40 -4.17
C GLY A 232 49.03 -34.11 -3.86
N GLY A 233 50.12 -34.21 -3.10
CA GLY A 233 50.92 -33.07 -2.70
C GLY A 233 52.39 -33.39 -2.58
N ILE A 234 53.21 -32.35 -2.74
CA ILE A 234 54.66 -32.40 -2.57
C ILE A 234 55.14 -31.20 -1.76
N GLN A 235 56.19 -31.40 -0.97
CA GLN A 235 56.87 -30.34 -0.22
C GLN A 235 58.39 -30.45 -0.36
N LYS A 236 59.09 -29.31 -0.32
CA LYS A 236 60.56 -29.24 -0.27
C LYS A 236 61.03 -28.08 0.58
N GLN A 237 61.95 -28.34 1.52
CA GLN A 237 62.55 -27.30 2.34
C GLN A 237 63.47 -26.38 1.53
N ILE A 238 63.42 -25.08 1.82
CA ILE A 238 64.25 -24.06 1.16
C ILE A 238 65.64 -24.05 1.79
N ASP A 239 66.69 -23.97 0.96
CA ASP A 239 68.10 -23.86 1.37
C ASP A 239 68.63 -25.01 2.27
N VAL A 240 67.95 -26.16 2.28
CA VAL A 240 68.36 -27.39 2.95
C VAL A 240 68.38 -28.54 1.94
N ASP A 241 69.47 -29.31 1.92
CA ASP A 241 69.61 -30.50 1.09
C ASP A 241 68.91 -31.70 1.75
N GLN A 242 67.58 -31.69 1.68
CA GLN A 242 66.69 -32.76 2.17
C GLN A 242 65.83 -33.31 1.04
N ASP A 243 65.45 -34.58 1.18
CA ASP A 243 64.54 -35.27 0.26
C ASP A 243 63.12 -34.67 0.29
N TRP A 244 62.38 -34.88 -0.79
CA TRP A 244 61.01 -34.40 -0.94
C TRP A 244 60.04 -35.14 0.00
N ILE A 245 59.08 -34.40 0.56
CA ILE A 245 57.94 -34.96 1.28
C ILE A 245 56.80 -35.16 0.29
N PHE A 246 56.20 -36.35 0.29
CA PHE A 246 55.07 -36.68 -0.59
C PHE A 246 53.83 -36.94 0.25
N SER A 247 52.68 -36.52 -0.26
CA SER A 247 51.40 -36.85 0.35
C SER A 247 50.34 -37.26 -0.67
N LEU A 248 49.44 -38.12 -0.20
CA LEU A 248 48.27 -38.59 -0.93
C LEU A 248 47.04 -38.44 -0.04
N GLY A 249 45.89 -38.16 -0.63
CA GLY A 249 44.64 -38.09 0.12
C GLY A 249 43.43 -38.57 -0.67
N ILE A 250 42.42 -39.00 0.06
CA ILE A 250 41.11 -39.38 -0.47
C ILE A 250 40.03 -38.74 0.41
N GLY A 251 38.96 -38.25 -0.22
CA GLY A 251 37.82 -37.67 0.47
C GLY A 251 36.53 -38.34 0.03
N LEU A 252 35.71 -38.74 0.99
CA LEU A 252 34.37 -39.29 0.78
C LEU A 252 33.33 -38.34 1.35
N ARG A 253 32.50 -37.77 0.48
CA ARG A 253 31.50 -36.77 0.87
C ARG A 253 30.09 -37.33 0.76
N GLN A 254 29.41 -37.51 1.88
CA GLN A 254 28.00 -37.88 1.97
C GLN A 254 27.29 -36.93 2.94
N ALA A 255 26.72 -35.84 2.40
CA ALA A 255 26.12 -34.78 3.21
C ALA A 255 25.15 -35.33 4.28
N PRO A 256 25.24 -34.86 5.54
CA PRO A 256 26.05 -33.72 6.02
C PRO A 256 27.51 -34.07 6.37
N LEU A 257 27.97 -35.29 6.15
CA LEU A 257 29.29 -35.77 6.57
C LEU A 257 30.32 -35.78 5.43
N THR A 258 31.57 -35.50 5.77
CA THR A 258 32.75 -35.73 4.93
C THR A 258 33.79 -36.51 5.74
N PHE A 259 34.35 -37.55 5.13
CA PHE A 259 35.46 -38.32 5.68
C PHE A 259 36.68 -38.09 4.79
N ASP A 260 37.77 -37.63 5.37
CA ASP A 260 39.03 -37.44 4.65
C ASP A 260 40.12 -38.31 5.28
N TYR A 261 40.91 -38.96 4.43
CA TYR A 261 42.10 -39.69 4.82
C TYR A 261 43.29 -39.13 4.05
N ALA A 262 44.44 -39.02 4.73
CA ALA A 262 45.69 -38.66 4.10
C ALA A 262 46.85 -39.51 4.61
N TYR A 263 47.79 -39.74 3.69
CA TYR A 263 49.06 -40.38 3.91
C TYR A 263 50.16 -39.37 3.59
N ARG A 264 51.11 -39.20 4.51
CA ARG A 264 52.30 -38.36 4.33
C ARG A 264 53.54 -39.21 4.56
N ARG A 265 54.46 -39.18 3.59
CA ARG A 265 55.77 -39.83 3.68
C ARG A 265 56.82 -38.78 4.04
N ASP A 266 57.44 -38.98 5.19
CA ASP A 266 58.56 -38.15 5.64
C ASP A 266 59.89 -38.81 5.24
N PRO A 267 60.92 -38.05 4.84
CA PRO A 267 62.21 -38.62 4.46
C PRO A 267 63.03 -39.13 5.66
N ASN A 268 62.84 -38.53 6.84
CA ASN A 268 63.66 -38.81 8.02
C ASN A 268 62.89 -39.56 9.11
N LEU A 269 61.56 -39.48 9.09
CA LEU A 269 60.66 -40.09 10.06
C LEU A 269 59.75 -41.11 9.37
N ASN A 270 59.06 -41.95 10.13
CA ASN A 270 58.11 -42.90 9.55
C ASN A 270 56.91 -42.16 8.95
N ASP A 271 56.18 -42.89 8.10
CA ASP A 271 54.98 -42.41 7.46
C ASP A 271 53.88 -42.04 8.47
N THR A 272 53.10 -41.02 8.14
CA THR A 272 52.00 -40.51 8.97
C THR A 272 50.66 -40.70 8.28
N HIS A 273 49.66 -41.15 9.04
CA HIS A 273 48.30 -41.42 8.57
C HIS A 273 47.30 -40.54 9.32
N LEU A 274 46.55 -39.71 8.59
CA LEU A 274 45.59 -38.77 9.16
C LEU A 274 44.17 -39.12 8.76
N PHE A 275 43.25 -39.00 9.72
CA PHE A 275 41.81 -39.18 9.51
C PHE A 275 41.07 -37.94 9.98
N SER A 276 40.25 -37.36 9.10
CA SER A 276 39.37 -36.23 9.46
C SER A 276 37.91 -36.58 9.21
N VAL A 277 37.04 -36.09 10.09
CA VAL A 277 35.59 -36.14 9.93
C VAL A 277 35.04 -34.73 10.06
N THR A 278 34.28 -34.30 9.06
CA THR A 278 33.62 -33.00 9.03
C THR A 278 32.11 -33.18 8.95
N THR A 279 31.36 -32.40 9.73
CA THR A 279 29.91 -32.25 9.61
C THR A 279 29.54 -30.79 9.38
N PHE A 280 28.56 -30.54 8.51
CA PHE A 280 28.13 -29.17 8.19
C PHE A 280 26.63 -29.01 7.99
N PHE A 281 26.13 -27.81 8.29
CA PHE A 281 24.74 -27.39 8.07
C PHE A 281 24.68 -26.03 7.39
N ASP A 282 24.10 -25.96 6.19
CA ASP A 282 24.00 -24.70 5.44
C ASP A 282 23.14 -23.67 6.19
N ARG A 283 23.58 -22.41 6.19
CA ARG A 283 22.75 -21.31 6.69
C ARG A 283 21.64 -21.03 5.69
N TYR A 284 20.39 -21.10 6.15
CA TYR A 284 19.23 -20.84 5.29
C TYR A 284 19.25 -19.40 4.72
N GLN A 285 19.36 -19.28 3.40
CA GLN A 285 19.06 -18.05 2.66
C GLN A 285 17.67 -18.17 2.06
N SER A 286 16.87 -17.10 2.13
CA SER A 286 15.53 -17.09 1.55
C SER A 286 15.62 -17.40 0.04
N PRO A 287 14.84 -18.35 -0.50
CA PRO A 287 14.79 -18.61 -1.93
C PRO A 287 14.07 -17.49 -2.70
N LEU A 288 13.40 -16.57 -2.00
CA LEU A 288 12.63 -15.48 -2.58
C LEU A 288 13.35 -14.14 -2.44
N ALA A 289 13.31 -13.34 -3.50
CA ALA A 289 13.57 -11.90 -3.46
C ALA A 289 12.24 -11.13 -3.56
N ILE A 290 12.14 -10.02 -2.83
CA ILE A 290 10.94 -9.19 -2.80
C ILE A 290 11.31 -7.71 -2.97
N SER A 291 10.57 -7.02 -3.83
CA SER A 291 10.57 -5.57 -3.97
C SER A 291 9.15 -5.07 -3.79
N VAL A 292 8.97 -3.92 -3.14
CA VAL A 292 7.65 -3.41 -2.75
C VAL A 292 7.52 -1.99 -3.26
N HIS A 293 6.37 -1.72 -3.87
CA HIS A 293 5.97 -0.39 -4.29
C HIS A 293 4.63 -0.08 -3.61
N LEU A 294 4.58 1.01 -2.86
CA LEU A 294 3.38 1.51 -2.19
C LEU A 294 3.06 2.89 -2.75
N ASP A 295 1.79 3.09 -3.06
CA ASP A 295 1.23 4.38 -3.43
C ASP A 295 0.95 5.20 -2.16
N ASP A 296 0.85 6.52 -2.33
CA ASP A 296 0.51 7.42 -1.22
C ASP A 296 -0.91 7.17 -0.71
N ILE A 297 -1.09 7.32 0.60
CA ILE A 297 -2.35 7.01 1.27
C ILE A 297 -3.11 8.29 1.54
N PHE A 298 -4.26 8.40 0.89
CA PHE A 298 -5.26 9.44 1.14
C PHE A 298 -6.30 8.93 2.14
N PRO A 299 -6.39 9.48 3.37
CA PRO A 299 -7.34 9.05 4.39
C PRO A 299 -8.81 9.04 3.95
N VAL A 300 -9.22 9.96 3.08
CA VAL A 300 -10.59 10.00 2.56
C VAL A 300 -10.97 8.70 1.82
N ASN A 301 -9.98 7.98 1.28
CA ASN A 301 -10.18 6.73 0.56
C ASN A 301 -10.05 5.48 1.45
N TYR A 302 -10.00 5.61 2.78
CA TYR A 302 -9.67 4.49 3.66
C TYR A 302 -10.54 3.23 3.49
N LYS A 303 -11.83 3.41 3.17
CA LYS A 303 -12.78 2.31 2.90
C LYS A 303 -12.45 1.56 1.60
N ARG A 304 -11.87 2.26 0.62
CA ARG A 304 -11.52 1.72 -0.70
C ARG A 304 -10.35 0.74 -0.63
N TYR A 305 -9.38 0.98 0.26
CA TYR A 305 -8.15 0.19 0.35
C TYR A 305 -8.32 -1.27 0.80
N ILE A 306 -9.54 -1.65 1.21
CA ILE A 306 -9.90 -3.04 1.51
C ILE A 306 -9.99 -3.87 0.22
N HIS A 307 -10.52 -3.28 -0.85
CA HIS A 307 -10.79 -3.95 -2.13
C HIS A 307 -9.87 -3.49 -3.25
N HIS A 308 -9.22 -2.33 -3.08
CA HIS A 308 -8.22 -1.79 -4.01
C HIS A 308 -6.86 -1.74 -3.33
N PRO A 309 -5.82 -2.34 -3.93
CA PRO A 309 -4.51 -2.36 -3.31
C PRO A 309 -3.92 -0.96 -3.15
N VAL A 310 -3.17 -0.73 -2.07
CA VAL A 310 -2.33 0.46 -1.84
C VAL A 310 -0.96 0.34 -2.53
N GLY A 311 -0.80 -0.66 -3.40
CA GLY A 311 0.45 -0.96 -4.09
C GLY A 311 0.66 -2.45 -4.31
N TYR A 312 1.87 -2.82 -4.74
CA TYR A 312 2.21 -4.17 -5.17
C TYR A 312 3.55 -4.64 -4.60
N ALA A 313 3.63 -5.92 -4.27
CA ALA A 313 4.88 -6.60 -3.96
C ALA A 313 5.29 -7.52 -5.10
N GLN A 314 6.42 -7.22 -5.72
CA GLN A 314 7.04 -8.05 -6.74
C GLN A 314 7.90 -9.13 -6.07
N VAL A 315 7.55 -10.39 -6.29
CA VAL A 315 8.21 -11.55 -5.69
C VAL A 315 8.84 -12.41 -6.78
N GLN A 316 10.12 -12.71 -6.64
CA GLN A 316 10.88 -13.55 -7.57
C GLN A 316 11.45 -14.79 -6.86
N ASN A 317 11.29 -15.96 -7.45
CA ASN A 317 11.94 -17.19 -6.99
C ASN A 317 13.35 -17.31 -7.58
N ARG A 318 14.37 -17.19 -6.73
CA ARG A 318 15.79 -17.29 -7.11
C ARG A 318 16.38 -18.68 -6.86
N SER A 319 15.57 -19.64 -6.44
CA SER A 319 16.02 -21.01 -6.18
C SER A 319 15.84 -21.92 -7.40
N THR A 320 16.40 -23.13 -7.33
CA THR A 320 16.27 -24.17 -8.35
C THR A 320 15.02 -25.04 -8.18
N ARG A 321 14.15 -24.74 -7.20
CA ARG A 321 12.94 -25.52 -6.87
C ARG A 321 11.71 -24.60 -6.84
N PRO A 322 10.51 -25.14 -7.10
CA PRO A 322 9.29 -24.35 -6.97
C PRO A 322 9.02 -23.94 -5.52
N VAL A 323 8.44 -22.76 -5.33
CA VAL A 323 8.01 -22.23 -4.03
C VAL A 323 6.52 -21.94 -4.06
N ILE A 324 5.80 -22.34 -3.02
CA ILE A 324 4.34 -22.13 -2.93
C ILE A 324 4.07 -20.91 -2.06
N LEU A 325 3.50 -19.86 -2.62
CA LEU A 325 3.04 -18.70 -1.87
C LEU A 325 1.74 -19.06 -1.14
N ARG A 326 1.62 -18.67 0.12
CA ARG A 326 0.45 -19.02 0.95
C ARG A 326 -0.34 -17.80 1.38
N LYS A 327 0.34 -16.72 1.72
CA LYS A 327 -0.31 -15.52 2.23
C LYS A 327 0.63 -14.34 2.18
N ILE A 328 0.10 -13.18 1.84
CA ILE A 328 0.78 -11.91 2.00
C ILE A 328 -0.05 -11.01 2.92
N ARG A 329 0.63 -10.26 3.79
CA ARG A 329 -0.01 -9.41 4.79
C ARG A 329 0.67 -8.07 4.85
N LEU A 330 -0.12 -6.99 4.77
CA LEU A 330 0.35 -5.63 4.96
C LEU A 330 -0.21 -5.04 6.26
N LYS A 331 0.66 -4.41 7.03
CA LYS A 331 0.29 -3.58 8.20
C LYS A 331 1.04 -2.27 8.14
N ILE A 332 0.32 -1.17 8.32
CA ILE A 332 0.91 0.18 8.37
C ILE A 332 0.80 0.68 9.80
N ASN A 333 1.97 0.92 10.41
CA ASN A 333 2.05 1.21 11.83
C ASN A 333 1.32 2.52 12.18
N GLY A 334 0.50 2.47 13.22
CA GLY A 334 -0.24 3.62 13.75
C GLY A 334 -1.64 3.81 13.16
N VAL A 335 -1.94 3.25 11.98
CA VAL A 335 -3.20 3.52 11.27
C VAL A 335 -4.00 2.27 10.89
N SER A 336 -3.35 1.13 10.67
CA SER A 336 -4.04 -0.14 10.39
C SER A 336 -4.65 -0.75 11.64
N LEU A 337 -5.86 -1.29 11.54
CA LEU A 337 -6.52 -2.04 12.62
C LEU A 337 -5.78 -3.35 12.90
N ASP A 338 -5.47 -4.09 11.84
CA ASP A 338 -4.67 -5.31 11.85
C ASP A 338 -4.04 -5.53 10.46
N TYR A 339 -3.37 -6.68 10.27
CA TYR A 339 -2.92 -7.14 8.97
C TYR A 339 -4.11 -7.40 8.02
N ALA A 340 -4.06 -6.80 6.84
CA ALA A 340 -4.93 -7.21 5.74
C ALA A 340 -4.41 -8.52 5.15
N ASP A 341 -5.17 -9.59 5.37
CA ASP A 341 -4.80 -10.94 5.00
C ASP A 341 -5.20 -11.24 3.54
N THR A 342 -4.22 -11.35 2.65
CA THR A 342 -4.46 -11.78 1.26
C THR A 342 -4.00 -13.23 1.10
N PRO A 343 -4.93 -14.21 1.05
CA PRO A 343 -4.59 -15.61 0.85
C PRO A 343 -4.04 -15.82 -0.57
N LEU A 344 -3.02 -16.68 -0.69
CA LEU A 344 -2.37 -17.01 -1.95
C LEU A 344 -2.33 -18.53 -2.14
N SER A 345 -2.43 -18.97 -3.38
CA SER A 345 -2.30 -20.39 -3.77
C SER A 345 -1.33 -20.61 -4.95
N GLN A 346 -0.62 -19.56 -5.36
CA GLN A 346 0.28 -19.57 -6.50
C GLN A 346 1.56 -20.36 -6.22
N ILE A 347 2.03 -21.10 -7.24
CA ILE A 347 3.31 -21.81 -7.24
C ILE A 347 4.25 -21.03 -8.16
N LEU A 348 5.38 -20.53 -7.64
CA LEU A 348 6.42 -19.90 -8.46
C LEU A 348 7.47 -20.94 -8.85
N ALA A 349 7.63 -21.16 -10.15
CA ALA A 349 8.73 -21.93 -10.73
C ALA A 349 10.09 -21.23 -10.52
N PRO A 350 11.21 -21.96 -10.66
CA PRO A 350 12.56 -21.37 -10.65
C PRO A 350 12.69 -20.20 -11.63
N GLY A 351 13.15 -19.04 -11.17
CA GLY A 351 13.33 -17.82 -11.97
C GLY A 351 12.05 -17.02 -12.22
N GLU A 352 10.87 -17.57 -11.91
CA GLU A 352 9.58 -16.91 -12.12
C GLU A 352 9.39 -15.72 -11.17
N GLN A 353 8.60 -14.75 -11.62
CA GLN A 353 8.26 -13.53 -10.90
C GLN A 353 6.75 -13.31 -10.96
N THR A 354 6.19 -12.76 -9.89
CA THR A 354 4.78 -12.36 -9.82
C THR A 354 4.62 -11.07 -9.04
N ASP A 355 3.60 -10.29 -9.38
CA ASP A 355 3.19 -9.13 -8.59
C ASP A 355 2.00 -9.52 -7.71
N LEU A 356 2.06 -9.15 -6.43
CA LEU A 356 1.06 -9.48 -5.42
C LEU A 356 0.40 -8.19 -4.95
N PRO A 357 -0.93 -8.03 -5.06
CA PRO A 357 -1.62 -6.84 -4.60
C PRO A 357 -1.54 -6.72 -3.07
N LEU A 358 -1.35 -5.50 -2.59
CA LEU A 358 -1.25 -5.18 -1.17
C LEU A 358 -2.47 -4.38 -0.72
N ASN A 359 -3.48 -5.05 -0.19
CA ASN A 359 -4.63 -4.37 0.41
C ASN A 359 -4.30 -3.95 1.85
N ALA A 360 -5.00 -2.94 2.38
CA ALA A 360 -4.80 -2.44 3.74
C ALA A 360 -6.14 -2.22 4.45
N LEU A 361 -6.19 -2.62 5.73
CA LEU A 361 -7.37 -2.42 6.59
C LEU A 361 -7.09 -1.31 7.60
N PHE A 362 -7.71 -0.15 7.38
CA PHE A 362 -7.51 1.04 8.22
C PHE A 362 -8.61 1.21 9.27
N SER A 363 -8.25 1.86 10.36
CA SER A 363 -9.22 2.35 11.36
C SER A 363 -9.74 3.72 10.96
N THR A 364 -10.86 4.15 11.57
CA THR A 364 -11.35 5.54 11.43
C THR A 364 -10.37 6.57 12.00
N ALA A 365 -9.38 6.17 12.81
CA ALA A 365 -8.34 7.07 13.28
C ALA A 365 -7.48 7.65 12.14
N LEU A 366 -7.43 7.00 10.98
CA LEU A 366 -6.78 7.55 9.79
C LEU A 366 -7.41 8.89 9.36
N LEU A 367 -8.70 9.09 9.60
CA LEU A 367 -9.40 10.34 9.29
C LEU A 367 -9.02 11.50 10.23
N ASN A 368 -8.31 11.23 11.33
CA ASN A 368 -7.82 12.27 12.25
C ASN A 368 -6.47 12.86 11.81
N MET A 369 -5.91 12.42 10.68
CA MET A 369 -4.64 12.93 10.16
C MET A 369 -4.81 14.32 9.55
N THR A 370 -4.33 15.34 10.26
CA THR A 370 -4.36 16.75 9.81
C THR A 370 -3.03 17.22 9.21
N GLU A 371 -1.96 16.44 9.38
CA GLU A 371 -0.63 16.71 8.85
C GLU A 371 -0.12 15.50 8.06
N GLU A 372 0.73 15.73 7.07
CA GLU A 372 1.37 14.65 6.32
C GLU A 372 2.33 13.87 7.20
N GLN A 373 2.30 12.54 7.09
CA GLN A 373 3.13 11.66 7.90
C GLN A 373 3.73 10.53 7.07
N ILE A 374 5.04 10.32 7.22
CA ILE A 374 5.68 9.10 6.71
C ILE A 374 5.45 7.98 7.72
N ALA A 375 4.69 6.97 7.32
CA ALA A 375 4.43 5.77 8.10
C ALA A 375 5.29 4.59 7.64
N ARG A 376 5.57 3.68 8.58
CA ARG A 376 6.33 2.46 8.27
C ARG A 376 5.37 1.31 7.98
N ALA A 377 5.39 0.83 6.75
CA ALA A 377 4.67 -0.35 6.30
C ALA A 377 5.51 -1.60 6.57
N GLN A 378 4.89 -2.60 7.19
CA GLN A 378 5.46 -3.93 7.43
C GLN A 378 4.72 -4.95 6.58
N LEU A 379 5.46 -5.62 5.70
CA LEU A 379 4.96 -6.65 4.82
C LEU A 379 5.45 -8.02 5.28
N GLU A 380 4.53 -8.97 5.44
CA GLU A 380 4.81 -10.35 5.78
C GLU A 380 4.37 -11.29 4.66
N LEU A 381 5.33 -12.04 4.08
CA LEU A 381 5.07 -13.10 3.12
C LEU A 381 5.27 -14.46 3.76
N VAL A 382 4.20 -15.27 3.77
CA VAL A 382 4.22 -16.68 4.19
C VAL A 382 4.26 -17.55 2.95
N TYR A 383 5.25 -18.44 2.89
CA TYR A 383 5.46 -19.35 1.77
C TYR A 383 5.88 -20.74 2.26
N LYS A 384 5.79 -21.73 1.38
CA LYS A 384 6.27 -23.09 1.61
C LYS A 384 7.28 -23.44 0.54
N ASP A 385 8.50 -23.73 0.98
CA ASP A 385 9.51 -24.40 0.17
C ASP A 385 9.43 -25.93 0.45
N SER A 386 10.38 -26.47 1.21
CA SER A 386 10.30 -27.76 1.90
C SER A 386 9.44 -27.72 3.16
N LYS A 387 9.38 -26.58 3.86
CA LYS A 387 8.58 -26.37 5.08
C LYS A 387 7.94 -24.97 5.10
N PRO A 388 6.94 -24.72 5.95
CA PRO A 388 6.39 -23.38 6.10
C PRO A 388 7.45 -22.38 6.57
N ARG A 389 7.51 -21.23 5.90
CA ARG A 389 8.48 -20.16 6.13
C ARG A 389 7.78 -18.81 6.09
N ARG A 390 8.44 -17.82 6.68
CA ARG A 390 8.02 -16.42 6.72
C ARG A 390 9.17 -15.52 6.35
N MET A 391 8.89 -14.52 5.53
CA MET A 391 9.78 -13.41 5.22
C MET A 391 9.07 -12.11 5.56
N THR A 392 9.83 -11.13 6.06
CA THR A 392 9.32 -9.81 6.39
C THR A 392 10.19 -8.76 5.71
N THR A 393 9.54 -7.77 5.09
CA THR A 393 10.20 -6.56 4.59
C THR A 393 9.48 -5.33 5.12
N ARG A 394 10.13 -4.17 5.03
CA ARG A 394 9.59 -2.90 5.51
C ARG A 394 9.84 -1.82 4.50
N GLU A 395 8.82 -1.03 4.23
CA GLU A 395 8.89 0.16 3.36
C GLU A 395 8.30 1.36 4.08
N ASN A 396 8.60 2.55 3.58
CA ASN A 396 7.96 3.78 4.00
C ASN A 396 6.82 4.10 3.03
N VAL A 397 5.76 4.72 3.54
CA VAL A 397 4.62 5.22 2.74
C VAL A 397 4.22 6.58 3.28
N LEU A 398 3.92 7.52 2.38
CA LEU A 398 3.39 8.83 2.76
C LEU A 398 1.89 8.70 3.00
N ILE A 399 1.44 9.25 4.12
CA ILE A 399 0.03 9.42 4.45
C ILE A 399 -0.26 10.91 4.37
N HIS A 400 -1.15 11.31 3.48
CA HIS A 400 -1.59 12.70 3.36
C HIS A 400 -2.64 13.05 4.43
N THR A 401 -3.04 14.32 4.45
CA THR A 401 -4.08 14.82 5.34
C THR A 401 -5.45 14.27 4.96
N ASN A 402 -6.40 14.33 5.88
CA ASN A 402 -7.80 13.89 5.69
C ASN A 402 -8.64 14.75 4.73
N ARG A 403 -8.00 15.78 4.15
CA ARG A 403 -8.51 16.69 3.13
C ARG A 403 -7.84 16.50 1.76
N ALA A 404 -6.71 15.79 1.72
CA ALA A 404 -5.94 15.67 0.50
C ALA A 404 -6.58 14.71 -0.50
N ILE A 405 -6.52 15.08 -1.78
CA ILE A 405 -6.80 14.22 -2.93
C ILE A 405 -5.82 14.47 -4.06
N VAL A 406 -5.87 13.61 -5.07
CA VAL A 406 -5.28 13.84 -6.40
C VAL A 406 -6.36 13.61 -7.44
N TRP A 407 -6.26 14.28 -8.58
CA TRP A 407 -7.29 14.31 -9.62
C TRP A 407 -7.08 13.28 -10.75
N ASP A 408 -6.40 12.17 -10.46
CA ASP A 408 -6.28 11.01 -11.37
C ASP A 408 -7.63 10.33 -11.67
N ASP A 409 -8.60 10.47 -10.77
CA ASP A 409 -10.00 10.09 -10.91
C ASP A 409 -10.89 11.11 -10.18
N VAL A 410 -11.60 11.94 -10.95
CA VAL A 410 -12.46 13.02 -10.42
C VAL A 410 -13.50 12.50 -9.43
N ARG A 411 -13.94 11.25 -9.55
CA ARG A 411 -14.90 10.65 -8.62
C ARG A 411 -14.39 10.58 -7.18
N LYS A 412 -13.09 10.72 -6.92
CA LYS A 412 -12.54 10.82 -5.54
C LYS A 412 -13.20 11.93 -4.73
N VAL A 413 -13.57 13.04 -5.37
CA VAL A 413 -14.19 14.20 -4.70
C VAL A 413 -15.55 13.84 -4.08
N VAL A 414 -16.28 12.84 -4.59
CA VAL A 414 -17.57 12.43 -3.99
C VAL A 414 -17.43 11.83 -2.60
N ALA A 415 -16.23 11.40 -2.20
CA ALA A 415 -15.97 10.92 -0.85
C ALA A 415 -16.11 12.03 0.22
N PHE A 416 -16.11 13.30 -0.23
CA PHE A 416 -16.40 14.51 0.56
C PHE A 416 -17.87 14.92 0.53
N VAL A 417 -18.70 14.30 -0.31
CA VAL A 417 -20.15 14.50 -0.27
C VAL A 417 -20.71 13.66 0.88
N VAL A 418 -20.96 14.28 2.04
CA VAL A 418 -21.31 13.60 3.29
C VAL A 418 -22.68 14.05 3.79
N PRO A 419 -23.78 13.56 3.20
CA PRO A 419 -25.12 13.95 3.60
C PRO A 419 -25.46 13.53 5.04
N GLN A 420 -24.74 12.56 5.63
CA GLN A 420 -24.97 12.15 7.02
C GLN A 420 -24.26 13.03 8.06
N SER A 421 -23.51 14.06 7.64
CA SER A 421 -22.87 14.99 8.58
C SER A 421 -23.94 15.67 9.46
N PRO A 422 -23.79 15.66 10.80
CA PRO A 422 -24.74 16.31 11.69
C PRO A 422 -24.88 17.81 11.41
N VAL A 423 -23.78 18.47 11.04
CA VAL A 423 -23.74 19.90 10.72
C VAL A 423 -24.50 20.19 9.42
N VAL A 424 -24.26 19.41 8.37
CA VAL A 424 -24.98 19.52 7.08
C VAL A 424 -26.47 19.23 7.27
N ALA A 425 -26.80 18.17 8.00
CA ALA A 425 -28.19 17.78 8.24
C ALA A 425 -28.94 18.86 9.05
N GLN A 426 -28.30 19.43 10.07
CA GLN A 426 -28.88 20.53 10.85
C GLN A 426 -29.09 21.76 9.96
N PHE A 427 -28.07 22.20 9.23
CA PHE A 427 -28.15 23.36 8.34
C PHE A 427 -29.29 23.19 7.32
N THR A 428 -29.28 22.08 6.57
CA THR A 428 -30.24 21.81 5.49
C THR A 428 -31.67 21.75 6.02
N ARG A 429 -31.90 21.01 7.13
CA ARG A 429 -33.24 20.87 7.69
C ARG A 429 -33.75 22.18 8.27
N THR A 430 -32.90 22.98 8.93
CA THR A 430 -33.32 24.30 9.43
C THR A 430 -33.61 25.27 8.28
N VAL A 431 -32.88 25.18 7.16
CA VAL A 431 -33.19 25.97 5.96
C VAL A 431 -34.57 25.59 5.41
N LEU A 432 -34.93 24.30 5.42
CA LEU A 432 -36.20 23.82 4.86
C LEU A 432 -37.41 23.90 5.79
N ASP A 433 -37.20 23.83 7.11
CA ASP A 433 -38.24 23.85 8.16
C ASP A 433 -38.89 25.23 8.34
N GLN A 434 -38.29 26.30 7.80
CA GLN A 434 -38.97 27.59 7.69
C GLN A 434 -40.25 27.35 6.89
N SER A 435 -41.42 27.55 7.50
CA SER A 435 -42.77 27.20 7.06
C SER A 435 -43.23 27.90 5.77
N ILE A 436 -42.48 27.66 4.69
CA ILE A 436 -42.68 28.16 3.34
C ILE A 436 -43.09 26.96 2.50
N ASN A 437 -44.37 26.94 2.10
CA ASN A 437 -44.88 25.93 1.19
C ASN A 437 -44.19 26.06 -0.17
N VAL A 438 -43.92 24.92 -0.81
CA VAL A 438 -43.46 24.87 -2.20
C VAL A 438 -44.50 25.60 -3.06
N PRO A 439 -44.12 26.64 -3.83
CA PRO A 439 -45.04 27.30 -4.73
C PRO A 439 -45.58 26.29 -5.75
N ALA A 440 -46.91 26.23 -5.92
CA ALA A 440 -47.56 25.22 -6.76
C ALA A 440 -47.07 25.19 -8.22
N TYR A 441 -46.51 26.30 -8.70
CA TYR A 441 -45.97 26.42 -10.07
C TYR A 441 -44.52 25.91 -10.21
N LEU A 442 -43.86 25.42 -9.15
CA LEU A 442 -42.46 24.97 -9.19
C LEU A 442 -42.32 23.49 -8.85
N PRO A 443 -41.40 22.77 -9.53
CA PRO A 443 -40.94 21.48 -9.05
C PRO A 443 -40.32 21.58 -7.65
N GLU A 444 -40.60 20.61 -6.79
CA GLU A 444 -40.10 20.56 -5.41
C GLU A 444 -38.56 20.60 -5.36
N ASN A 445 -37.89 19.77 -6.16
CA ASN A 445 -36.42 19.73 -6.20
C ASN A 445 -35.82 21.05 -6.68
N LEU A 446 -36.47 21.76 -7.61
CA LEU A 446 -36.03 23.10 -8.03
C LEU A 446 -36.11 24.07 -6.85
N PHE A 447 -37.25 24.10 -6.16
CA PHE A 447 -37.44 24.99 -5.01
C PHE A 447 -36.49 24.67 -3.84
N HIS A 448 -36.27 23.40 -3.54
CA HIS A 448 -35.29 22.99 -2.53
C HIS A 448 -33.87 23.42 -2.91
N THR A 449 -33.50 23.28 -4.19
CA THR A 449 -32.20 23.75 -4.69
C THR A 449 -32.05 25.25 -4.54
N MET A 450 -33.07 26.03 -4.91
CA MET A 450 -33.10 27.49 -4.71
C MET A 450 -32.85 27.86 -3.24
N ARG A 451 -33.55 27.19 -2.31
CA ARG A 451 -33.44 27.48 -0.87
C ARG A 451 -32.08 27.13 -0.32
N VAL A 452 -31.52 25.98 -0.68
CA VAL A 452 -30.19 25.57 -0.21
C VAL A 452 -29.13 26.51 -0.75
N PHE A 453 -29.16 26.85 -2.05
CA PHE A 453 -28.21 27.77 -2.66
C PHE A 453 -28.28 29.19 -2.07
N ASP A 454 -29.51 29.72 -1.90
CA ASP A 454 -29.70 31.04 -1.32
C ASP A 454 -29.29 31.07 0.17
N ALA A 455 -29.54 30.00 0.92
CA ALA A 455 -29.08 29.88 2.29
C ALA A 455 -27.55 29.81 2.40
N MET A 456 -26.89 29.11 1.47
CA MET A 456 -25.42 29.13 1.36
C MET A 456 -24.93 30.57 1.13
N SER A 457 -25.53 31.28 0.17
CA SER A 457 -25.23 32.70 -0.10
C SER A 457 -25.46 33.60 1.12
N ALA A 458 -26.56 33.38 1.86
CA ALA A 458 -26.91 34.13 3.07
C ALA A 458 -25.91 33.94 4.21
N GLN A 459 -25.23 32.79 4.29
CA GLN A 459 -24.14 32.56 5.26
C GLN A 459 -22.88 33.37 4.96
N HIS A 460 -22.89 34.24 3.94
CA HIS A 460 -21.72 35.00 3.49
C HIS A 460 -20.58 34.08 3.03
N LEU A 461 -20.92 32.90 2.52
CA LEU A 461 -19.96 32.03 1.84
C LEU A 461 -19.30 32.80 0.71
N ARG A 462 -17.95 32.87 0.72
CA ARG A 462 -17.15 33.54 -0.31
C ARG A 462 -16.37 32.52 -1.11
N TYR A 463 -16.45 32.62 -2.44
CA TYR A 463 -15.50 31.95 -3.31
C TYR A 463 -14.09 32.48 -3.05
N THR A 464 -13.18 31.59 -2.66
CA THR A 464 -11.77 31.89 -2.42
C THR A 464 -10.93 30.78 -3.02
N LEU A 465 -10.07 31.11 -3.99
CA LEU A 465 -9.15 30.15 -4.59
C LEU A 465 -8.11 29.68 -3.57
N ASP A 466 -7.85 28.37 -3.56
CA ASP A 466 -6.78 27.79 -2.77
C ASP A 466 -5.38 28.27 -3.24
N PRO A 467 -4.40 28.47 -2.34
CA PRO A 467 -3.05 28.89 -2.72
C PRO A 467 -2.34 27.93 -3.69
N ASN A 468 -2.76 26.67 -3.70
CA ASN A 468 -2.20 25.58 -4.51
C ASN A 468 -3.15 25.13 -5.65
N TYR A 469 -4.15 25.94 -5.98
CA TYR A 469 -5.14 25.63 -7.01
C TYR A 469 -4.49 25.15 -8.31
N PRO A 470 -4.71 23.90 -8.75
CA PRO A 470 -4.16 23.42 -10.00
C PRO A 470 -4.88 24.07 -11.17
N GLU A 471 -4.17 24.86 -11.99
CA GLU A 471 -4.73 25.45 -13.23
C GLU A 471 -5.29 24.39 -14.19
N VAL A 472 -4.84 23.13 -14.05
CA VAL A 472 -5.35 21.95 -14.73
C VAL A 472 -5.32 20.79 -13.73
N TYR A 473 -6.44 20.07 -13.59
CA TYR A 473 -6.55 18.83 -12.81
C TYR A 473 -5.61 17.74 -13.39
N HIS A 474 -4.33 17.79 -13.01
CA HIS A 474 -3.30 16.84 -13.38
C HIS A 474 -3.24 15.69 -12.38
N ARG A 475 -2.81 14.51 -12.85
CA ARG A 475 -2.79 13.27 -12.06
C ARG A 475 -1.91 13.31 -10.80
N ASP A 476 -0.93 14.21 -10.76
CA ASP A 476 0.14 14.18 -9.76
C ASP A 476 0.13 15.38 -8.79
N ILE A 477 -0.84 16.31 -8.92
CA ILE A 477 -0.94 17.47 -8.02
C ILE A 477 -1.89 17.12 -6.88
N VAL A 478 -1.39 17.24 -5.65
CA VAL A 478 -2.19 17.07 -4.43
C VAL A 478 -2.99 18.34 -4.19
N ASP A 479 -4.30 18.18 -4.06
CA ASP A 479 -5.28 19.23 -3.79
C ASP A 479 -5.97 19.01 -2.44
N VAL A 480 -6.63 20.03 -1.89
CA VAL A 480 -7.10 20.03 -0.50
C VAL A 480 -8.57 20.47 -0.37
N VAL A 481 -9.48 19.50 -0.55
CA VAL A 481 -10.93 19.72 -0.40
C VAL A 481 -11.31 19.93 1.08
N GLN A 482 -11.94 21.05 1.39
CA GLN A 482 -12.64 21.28 2.66
C GLN A 482 -13.86 20.37 2.77
N ARG A 483 -14.11 19.90 3.98
CA ARG A 483 -15.33 19.12 4.24
C ARG A 483 -16.55 20.04 4.30
N PRO A 484 -17.76 19.58 3.92
CA PRO A 484 -18.97 20.40 3.95
C PRO A 484 -19.22 21.15 5.28
N ALA A 485 -18.98 20.48 6.41
CA ALA A 485 -19.10 21.09 7.73
C ALA A 485 -18.07 22.22 7.95
N GLU A 486 -16.84 22.03 7.48
CA GLU A 486 -15.77 23.02 7.55
C GLU A 486 -16.09 24.23 6.67
N THR A 487 -16.48 24.02 5.41
CA THR A 487 -16.88 25.08 4.47
C THR A 487 -17.98 25.97 5.05
N LEU A 488 -18.98 25.36 5.71
CA LEU A 488 -20.03 26.12 6.39
C LEU A 488 -19.51 26.93 7.61
N CYS A 489 -18.53 26.41 8.35
CA CYS A 489 -17.95 27.11 9.50
C CYS A 489 -17.01 28.24 9.11
N THR A 490 -16.18 28.01 8.10
CA THR A 490 -15.19 28.98 7.60
C THR A 490 -15.85 30.06 6.76
N GLN A 491 -17.02 29.78 6.19
CA GLN A 491 -17.74 30.68 5.28
C GLN A 491 -16.92 31.03 4.03
N SER A 492 -16.06 30.10 3.59
CA SER A 492 -15.26 30.24 2.38
C SER A 492 -14.89 28.88 1.79
N GLY A 493 -14.82 28.80 0.47
CA GLY A 493 -14.29 27.65 -0.26
C GLY A 493 -14.13 27.96 -1.73
N ASP A 494 -13.45 27.10 -2.46
CA ASP A 494 -13.32 27.15 -3.92
C ASP A 494 -14.41 26.29 -4.60
N CYS A 495 -14.17 25.85 -5.85
CA CYS A 495 -15.18 25.16 -6.64
C CYS A 495 -15.59 23.82 -6.03
N ASP A 496 -14.63 22.97 -5.69
CA ASP A 496 -14.86 21.64 -5.14
C ASP A 496 -15.46 21.70 -3.75
N ASP A 497 -15.00 22.62 -2.88
CA ASP A 497 -15.59 22.87 -1.57
C ASP A 497 -17.10 23.17 -1.65
N LEU A 498 -17.47 24.08 -2.57
CA LEU A 498 -18.85 24.54 -2.73
C LEU A 498 -19.72 23.45 -3.39
N VAL A 499 -19.17 22.72 -4.36
CA VAL A 499 -19.84 21.57 -4.99
C VAL A 499 -20.14 20.49 -3.95
N VAL A 500 -19.16 20.07 -3.15
CA VAL A 500 -19.36 19.00 -2.17
C VAL A 500 -20.30 19.41 -1.04
N LEU A 501 -20.28 20.69 -0.65
CA LEU A 501 -21.25 21.24 0.31
C LEU A 501 -22.68 21.20 -0.24
N MET A 502 -22.92 21.80 -1.42
CA MET A 502 -24.25 21.85 -2.04
C MET A 502 -24.79 20.44 -2.28
N ALA A 503 -23.96 19.54 -2.83
CA ALA A 503 -24.31 18.15 -3.04
C ALA A 503 -24.67 17.44 -1.73
N SER A 504 -23.91 17.67 -0.65
CA SER A 504 -24.19 17.06 0.66
C SER A 504 -25.53 17.52 1.23
N CYS A 505 -25.88 18.79 1.05
CA CYS A 505 -27.18 19.33 1.46
C CYS A 505 -28.33 18.69 0.68
N LEU A 506 -28.22 18.61 -0.65
CA LEU A 506 -29.28 18.05 -1.50
C LEU A 506 -29.44 16.54 -1.31
N GLU A 507 -28.35 15.79 -1.24
CA GLU A 507 -28.38 14.35 -0.96
C GLU A 507 -28.91 14.05 0.46
N ASN A 508 -28.76 14.97 1.43
CA ASN A 508 -29.33 14.81 2.78
C ASN A 508 -30.87 14.72 2.77
N ILE A 509 -31.50 15.37 1.79
CA ILE A 509 -32.96 15.44 1.65
C ILE A 509 -33.47 14.55 0.50
N GLY A 510 -32.61 13.70 -0.06
CA GLY A 510 -32.97 12.75 -1.12
C GLY A 510 -33.07 13.36 -2.53
N VAL A 511 -32.54 14.57 -2.74
CA VAL A 511 -32.41 15.17 -4.07
C VAL A 511 -31.10 14.68 -4.70
N ALA A 512 -31.21 13.86 -5.75
CA ALA A 512 -30.06 13.26 -6.40
C ALA A 512 -29.22 14.31 -7.13
N THR A 513 -27.90 14.14 -7.06
CA THR A 513 -26.92 15.05 -7.64
C THR A 513 -25.91 14.32 -8.53
N ALA A 514 -25.27 15.08 -9.42
CA ALA A 514 -24.13 14.63 -10.21
C ALA A 514 -23.08 15.73 -10.28
N ILE A 515 -21.82 15.37 -10.06
CA ILE A 515 -20.70 16.29 -10.22
C ILE A 515 -20.41 16.40 -11.72
N VAL A 516 -20.28 17.64 -12.20
CA VAL A 516 -19.84 17.92 -13.56
C VAL A 516 -18.41 18.41 -13.53
N ASP A 517 -17.60 17.69 -14.27
CA ASP A 517 -16.18 17.94 -14.46
C ASP A 517 -15.93 18.60 -15.80
N VAL A 518 -15.23 19.73 -15.76
CA VAL A 518 -14.76 20.46 -16.93
C VAL A 518 -13.32 20.91 -16.67
N PRO A 519 -12.52 21.25 -17.71
CA PRO A 519 -11.13 21.61 -17.53
C PRO A 519 -10.92 22.73 -16.48
N GLY A 520 -10.34 22.34 -15.33
CA GLY A 520 -10.00 23.25 -14.23
C GLY A 520 -11.18 23.66 -13.34
N HIS A 521 -12.40 23.17 -13.54
CA HIS A 521 -13.55 23.62 -12.76
C HIS A 521 -14.60 22.53 -12.53
N LEU A 522 -15.31 22.61 -11.41
CA LEU A 522 -16.42 21.72 -11.07
C LEU A 522 -17.71 22.52 -10.84
N PHE A 523 -18.83 21.97 -11.29
CA PHE A 523 -20.16 22.45 -10.94
C PHE A 523 -21.14 21.28 -10.75
N LEU A 524 -22.39 21.59 -10.39
CA LEU A 524 -23.36 20.57 -9.96
C LEU A 524 -24.52 20.41 -10.96
N LEU A 525 -24.92 19.18 -11.23
CA LEU A 525 -26.23 18.86 -11.80
C LEU A 525 -27.15 18.31 -10.70
N VAL A 526 -28.39 18.76 -10.71
CA VAL A 526 -29.42 18.35 -9.74
C VAL A 526 -30.61 17.72 -10.46
N ASP A 527 -31.01 16.50 -10.08
CA ASP A 527 -32.17 15.83 -10.66
C ASP A 527 -33.45 16.55 -10.21
N LEU A 528 -34.25 17.03 -11.16
CA LEU A 528 -35.55 17.63 -10.84
C LEU A 528 -36.62 16.57 -10.50
N ASN A 529 -36.32 15.29 -10.73
CA ASN A 529 -37.23 14.15 -10.64
C ASN A 529 -38.44 14.34 -11.57
N ARG A 530 -38.17 14.74 -12.82
CA ARG A 530 -39.16 15.12 -13.84
C ARG A 530 -38.77 14.52 -15.19
N ASP A 531 -39.73 13.86 -15.83
CA ASP A 531 -39.55 13.23 -17.15
C ASP A 531 -39.52 14.31 -18.26
N LEU A 532 -38.94 13.98 -19.42
CA LEU A 532 -38.74 14.95 -20.51
C LEU A 532 -40.04 15.51 -21.12
N ASP A 533 -41.14 14.79 -20.97
CA ASP A 533 -42.47 15.20 -21.41
C ASP A 533 -43.31 15.88 -20.31
N ASP A 534 -42.71 16.15 -19.15
CA ASP A 534 -43.41 16.76 -18.02
C ASP A 534 -44.00 18.13 -18.41
N PRO A 535 -45.34 18.30 -18.36
CA PRO A 535 -46.02 19.52 -18.79
C PRO A 535 -45.85 20.70 -17.82
N PHE A 536 -45.41 20.43 -16.57
CA PHE A 536 -45.17 21.45 -15.55
C PHE A 536 -43.86 22.21 -15.78
N ILE A 537 -42.95 21.69 -16.61
CA ILE A 537 -41.72 22.38 -16.99
C ILE A 537 -42.00 23.29 -18.19
N SER A 538 -42.02 24.61 -17.96
CA SER A 538 -42.32 25.61 -18.98
C SER A 538 -41.25 25.70 -20.06
N ALA A 539 -41.61 26.25 -21.22
CA ALA A 539 -40.66 26.49 -22.31
C ALA A 539 -39.51 27.42 -21.90
N TYR A 540 -39.70 28.29 -20.89
CA TYR A 540 -38.63 29.09 -20.33
C TYR A 540 -37.65 28.23 -19.52
N GLU A 541 -38.16 27.40 -18.61
CA GLU A 541 -37.33 26.50 -17.79
C GLU A 541 -36.54 25.53 -18.69
N ARG A 542 -37.18 24.92 -19.69
CA ARG A 542 -36.54 23.99 -20.64
C ARG A 542 -35.32 24.55 -21.37
N GLN A 543 -35.24 25.88 -21.56
CA GLN A 543 -34.10 26.50 -22.22
C GLN A 543 -32.81 26.44 -21.39
N PHE A 544 -32.91 26.20 -20.08
CA PHE A 544 -31.77 26.17 -19.17
C PHE A 544 -31.63 24.82 -18.45
N LEU A 545 -32.38 23.80 -18.86
CA LEU A 545 -32.29 22.45 -18.30
C LEU A 545 -31.47 21.53 -19.20
N VAL A 546 -30.92 20.50 -18.58
CA VAL A 546 -30.14 19.45 -19.20
C VAL A 546 -30.97 18.18 -19.28
N GLU A 547 -30.97 17.53 -20.44
CA GLU A 547 -31.56 16.21 -20.60
C GLU A 547 -30.49 15.16 -20.29
N TYR A 548 -30.65 14.42 -19.20
CA TYR A 548 -29.71 13.36 -18.81
C TYR A 548 -30.47 12.18 -18.20
N ARG A 549 -30.25 10.99 -18.77
CA ARG A 549 -30.94 9.74 -18.38
C ARG A 549 -32.47 9.86 -18.38
N ASP A 550 -33.02 10.37 -19.49
CA ASP A 550 -34.45 10.53 -19.73
C ASP A 550 -35.18 11.42 -18.71
N ARG A 551 -34.44 12.31 -18.03
CA ARG A 551 -34.95 13.25 -17.03
C ARG A 551 -34.37 14.65 -17.21
N PHE A 552 -35.07 15.63 -16.67
CA PHE A 552 -34.56 17.00 -16.56
C PHE A 552 -33.64 17.18 -15.36
N TRP A 553 -32.44 17.67 -15.64
CA TRP A 553 -31.43 18.05 -14.66
C TRP A 553 -31.16 19.53 -14.71
N LEU A 554 -30.92 20.10 -13.55
CA LEU A 554 -30.65 21.51 -13.33
C LEU A 554 -29.14 21.71 -13.15
N PRO A 555 -28.45 22.40 -14.07
CA PRO A 555 -27.05 22.79 -13.86
C PRO A 555 -26.97 23.99 -12.93
N VAL A 556 -26.10 23.93 -11.92
CA VAL A 556 -25.92 24.98 -10.92
C VAL A 556 -24.44 25.30 -10.82
N GLU A 557 -24.06 26.53 -11.18
CA GLU A 557 -22.73 27.05 -10.93
C GLU A 557 -22.58 27.41 -9.45
N THR A 558 -21.98 26.53 -8.67
CA THR A 558 -21.88 26.69 -7.22
C THR A 558 -20.94 27.82 -6.80
N THR A 559 -20.01 28.26 -7.67
CA THR A 559 -19.13 29.41 -7.36
C THR A 559 -19.83 30.77 -7.45
N ASP A 560 -21.04 30.83 -8.04
CA ASP A 560 -21.87 32.03 -8.04
C ASP A 560 -22.54 32.31 -6.67
N VAL A 561 -22.14 31.62 -5.58
CA VAL A 561 -22.56 31.96 -4.21
C VAL A 561 -22.38 33.45 -3.93
N GLY A 562 -23.41 34.06 -3.35
CA GLY A 562 -23.50 35.51 -3.16
C GLY A 562 -24.18 36.26 -4.32
N ARG A 563 -24.57 35.56 -5.39
CA ARG A 563 -25.47 36.05 -6.46
C ARG A 563 -26.85 35.38 -6.38
N SER A 564 -27.76 35.80 -7.25
CA SER A 564 -29.08 35.18 -7.38
C SER A 564 -28.96 33.73 -7.87
N PHE A 565 -29.87 32.86 -7.45
CA PHE A 565 -29.88 31.48 -7.91
C PHE A 565 -30.11 31.39 -9.42
N ILE A 566 -30.91 32.30 -10.00
CA ILE A 566 -31.16 32.28 -11.44
C ILE A 566 -29.88 32.55 -12.23
N ASP A 567 -28.99 33.43 -11.73
CA ASP A 567 -27.70 33.67 -12.39
C ASP A 567 -26.81 32.42 -12.31
N ALA A 568 -26.74 31.77 -11.15
CA ALA A 568 -25.99 30.52 -10.96
C ALA A 568 -26.50 29.38 -11.87
N TRP A 569 -27.82 29.28 -12.03
CA TRP A 569 -28.44 28.31 -12.93
C TRP A 569 -28.11 28.62 -14.40
N GLN A 570 -28.27 29.88 -14.83
CA GLN A 570 -27.99 30.28 -16.21
C GLN A 570 -26.51 30.13 -16.58
N ASN A 571 -25.60 30.49 -15.67
CA ASN A 571 -24.16 30.32 -15.87
C ASN A 571 -23.77 28.83 -15.89
N GLY A 572 -24.34 28.01 -15.00
CA GLY A 572 -24.16 26.56 -15.03
C GLY A 572 -24.60 25.95 -16.36
N TYR A 573 -25.75 26.38 -16.90
CA TYR A 573 -26.22 25.94 -18.21
C TYR A 573 -25.29 26.37 -19.34
N GLN A 574 -24.80 27.62 -19.33
CA GLN A 574 -23.85 28.11 -20.33
C GLN A 574 -22.56 27.29 -20.34
N GLN A 575 -22.01 26.99 -19.16
CA GLN A 575 -20.83 26.13 -19.04
C GLN A 575 -21.10 24.71 -19.53
N TYR A 576 -22.23 24.12 -19.13
CA TYR A 576 -22.65 22.81 -19.63
C TYR A 576 -22.68 22.77 -21.16
N GLN A 577 -23.36 23.74 -21.80
CA GLN A 577 -23.46 23.82 -23.27
C GLN A 577 -22.11 24.02 -23.96
N HIS A 578 -21.23 24.82 -23.35
CA HIS A 578 -19.89 25.04 -23.87
C HIS A 578 -19.09 23.74 -23.89
N PHE A 579 -18.95 23.07 -22.74
CA PHE A 579 -18.06 21.92 -22.62
C PHE A 579 -18.64 20.60 -23.16
N ILE A 580 -19.96 20.46 -23.22
CA ILE A 580 -20.57 19.33 -23.95
C ILE A 580 -20.33 19.45 -25.45
N THR A 581 -20.31 20.67 -26.00
CA THR A 581 -20.01 20.93 -27.42
C THR A 581 -18.54 20.64 -27.73
N GLU A 582 -17.63 20.93 -26.78
CA GLU A 582 -16.21 20.61 -26.91
C GLU A 582 -15.86 19.13 -26.66
N GLY A 583 -16.77 18.37 -26.06
CA GLY A 583 -16.56 16.95 -25.72
C GLY A 583 -15.60 16.74 -24.54
N THR A 584 -15.41 17.76 -23.70
CA THR A 584 -14.51 17.73 -22.52
C THR A 584 -15.28 17.60 -21.20
N LEU A 585 -16.60 17.51 -21.26
CA LEU A 585 -17.48 17.43 -20.08
C LEU A 585 -17.61 15.99 -19.56
N GLY A 586 -17.35 15.80 -18.27
CA GLY A 586 -17.61 14.56 -17.53
C GLY A 586 -18.82 14.72 -16.59
N ILE A 587 -19.73 13.75 -16.56
CA ILE A 587 -20.87 13.73 -15.61
C ILE A 587 -20.74 12.50 -14.71
N TYR A 588 -20.69 12.73 -13.40
CA TYR A 588 -20.52 11.67 -12.40
C TYR A 588 -21.67 11.71 -11.39
N PRO A 589 -22.73 10.89 -11.57
CA PRO A 589 -23.79 10.78 -10.58
C PRO A 589 -23.22 10.39 -9.20
N THR A 590 -23.56 11.17 -8.18
CA THR A 590 -22.96 11.06 -6.83
C THR A 590 -23.17 9.66 -6.25
N ALA A 591 -24.38 9.12 -6.37
CA ALA A 591 -24.73 7.79 -5.86
C ALA A 591 -23.90 6.66 -6.49
N GLU A 592 -23.61 6.73 -7.80
CA GLU A 592 -22.79 5.73 -8.50
C GLU A 592 -21.32 5.88 -8.18
N ALA A 593 -20.85 7.12 -8.09
CA ALA A 593 -19.47 7.42 -7.74
C ALA A 593 -19.14 6.95 -6.30
N TRP A 594 -20.10 6.97 -5.38
CA TRP A 594 -19.95 6.41 -4.03
C TRP A 594 -19.71 4.90 -3.99
N GLU A 595 -20.11 4.14 -5.02
CA GLU A 595 -19.77 2.71 -5.09
C GLU A 595 -18.25 2.50 -5.19
N ALA A 596 -17.56 3.42 -5.88
CA ALA A 596 -16.11 3.41 -6.00
C ALA A 596 -15.41 4.18 -4.86
N TYR A 597 -16.00 5.29 -4.42
CA TYR A 597 -15.44 6.22 -3.43
C TYR A 597 -16.46 6.54 -2.33
N PRO A 598 -16.67 5.62 -1.36
CA PRO A 598 -17.71 5.79 -0.35
C PRO A 598 -17.48 7.03 0.53
N PRO A 599 -18.55 7.72 0.96
CA PRO A 599 -18.43 8.95 1.73
C PRO A 599 -17.80 8.71 3.10
N THR A 600 -17.06 9.69 3.61
CA THR A 600 -16.36 9.60 4.91
C THR A 600 -16.84 10.63 5.91
N THR A 601 -17.45 10.19 7.00
CA THR A 601 -17.91 11.07 8.09
C THR A 601 -16.86 11.18 9.19
N LEU A 602 -16.56 12.40 9.63
CA LEU A 602 -15.72 12.62 10.81
C LEU A 602 -16.55 12.52 12.09
N SER A 603 -15.99 11.90 13.12
CA SER A 603 -16.59 11.92 14.45
C SER A 603 -16.35 13.27 15.13
N GLY A 604 -17.39 13.86 15.70
CA GLY A 604 -17.25 15.08 16.52
C GLY A 604 -17.31 16.40 15.76
N GLU A 605 -17.81 16.41 14.51
CA GLU A 605 -18.13 17.64 13.80
C GLU A 605 -19.10 18.49 14.65
N SER A 606 -18.72 19.72 14.97
CA SER A 606 -19.58 20.65 15.70
C SER A 606 -19.38 22.06 15.18
N CYS A 607 -20.48 22.69 14.80
CA CYS A 607 -20.50 24.06 14.31
C CYS A 607 -21.86 24.67 14.59
N LEU A 608 -21.89 25.80 15.31
CA LEU A 608 -23.13 26.52 15.57
C LEU A 608 -23.43 27.41 14.37
N ILE A 609 -24.23 26.89 13.43
CA ILE A 609 -24.70 27.64 12.27
C ILE A 609 -26.16 27.97 12.49
N GLN A 610 -26.48 29.27 12.45
CA GLN A 610 -27.87 29.73 12.39
C GLN A 610 -28.17 30.19 10.96
N PRO A 611 -29.06 29.51 10.23
CA PRO A 611 -29.54 29.96 8.93
C PRO A 611 -30.02 31.40 9.01
N ARG A 612 -29.47 32.25 8.13
CA ARG A 612 -29.85 33.66 8.03
C ARG A 612 -31.07 33.80 7.12
N ALA A 613 -31.68 34.98 7.14
CA ALA A 613 -32.78 35.29 6.24
C ALA A 613 -32.33 35.12 4.77
N PRO A 614 -33.20 34.60 3.89
CA PRO A 614 -32.94 34.51 2.46
C PRO A 614 -32.50 35.86 1.86
N LEU A 615 -31.53 35.83 0.95
CA LEU A 615 -31.00 37.06 0.30
C LEU A 615 -31.76 37.38 -0.98
N PHE A 616 -31.87 36.41 -1.89
CA PHE A 616 -32.41 36.59 -3.24
C PHE A 616 -33.67 35.76 -3.49
N LEU A 617 -34.00 34.81 -2.61
CA LEU A 617 -35.11 33.87 -2.84
C LEU A 617 -36.42 34.53 -3.27
N GLY A 618 -36.81 35.65 -2.63
CA GLY A 618 -38.03 36.37 -3.00
C GLY A 618 -37.97 36.95 -4.42
N GLU A 619 -36.86 37.58 -4.78
CA GLU A 619 -36.63 38.15 -6.11
C GLU A 619 -36.57 37.06 -7.18
N ASP A 620 -35.88 35.96 -6.90
CA ASP A 620 -35.76 34.80 -7.80
C ASP A 620 -37.12 34.14 -8.05
N LEU A 621 -37.93 33.94 -7.00
CA LEU A 621 -39.29 33.42 -7.14
C LEU A 621 -40.16 34.36 -7.98
N ASP A 622 -40.09 35.66 -7.74
CA ASP A 622 -40.86 36.64 -8.49
C ASP A 622 -40.42 36.70 -9.97
N ARG A 623 -39.10 36.62 -10.24
CA ARG A 623 -38.55 36.57 -11.60
C ARG A 623 -39.00 35.29 -12.32
N LEU A 624 -38.84 34.14 -11.68
CA LEU A 624 -39.21 32.85 -12.26
C LEU A 624 -40.72 32.77 -12.52
N ARG A 625 -41.55 33.25 -11.59
CA ARG A 625 -43.00 33.36 -11.78
C ARG A 625 -43.36 34.22 -12.98
N ARG A 626 -42.75 35.41 -13.13
CA ARG A 626 -43.01 36.30 -14.27
C ARG A 626 -42.65 35.65 -15.61
N GLU A 627 -41.45 35.07 -15.71
CA GLU A 627 -40.99 34.44 -16.95
C GLU A 627 -41.81 33.19 -17.29
N LYS A 628 -42.19 32.39 -16.29
CA LYS A 628 -43.09 31.25 -16.48
C LYS A 628 -44.45 31.69 -17.01
N ILE A 629 -45.08 32.67 -16.37
CA ILE A 629 -46.37 33.25 -16.82
C ILE A 629 -46.26 33.76 -18.26
N LYS A 630 -45.17 34.48 -18.58
CA LYS A 630 -44.93 34.99 -19.92
C LYS A 630 -44.82 33.86 -20.94
N ALA A 631 -44.00 32.84 -20.67
CA ALA A 631 -43.81 31.68 -21.55
C ALA A 631 -45.11 30.89 -21.75
N VAL A 632 -45.90 30.67 -20.68
CA VAL A 632 -47.20 30.00 -20.77
C VAL A 632 -48.19 30.81 -21.61
N ARG A 633 -48.27 32.13 -21.40
CA ARG A 633 -49.13 33.01 -22.22
C ARG A 633 -48.72 33.01 -23.69
N GLU A 634 -47.43 33.13 -23.98
CA GLU A 634 -46.93 33.09 -25.36
C GLU A 634 -47.28 31.77 -26.04
N ALA A 635 -47.01 30.63 -25.40
CA ALA A 635 -47.37 29.32 -25.91
C ALA A 635 -48.88 29.16 -26.13
N TYR A 636 -49.69 29.65 -25.18
CA TYR A 636 -51.14 29.63 -25.27
C TYR A 636 -51.67 30.46 -26.46
N TYR A 637 -51.25 31.72 -26.59
CA TYR A 637 -51.72 32.62 -27.65
C TYR A 637 -51.21 32.24 -29.05
N LEU A 638 -50.01 31.65 -29.16
CA LEU A 638 -49.50 31.13 -30.42
C LEU A 638 -50.33 29.93 -30.89
N ASN A 639 -50.57 28.96 -30.02
CA ASN A 639 -51.26 27.74 -30.39
C ASN A 639 -52.79 27.93 -30.57
N ARG A 640 -53.41 28.90 -29.87
CA ARG A 640 -54.83 29.23 -30.00
C ARG A 640 -55.22 29.76 -31.39
N LYS A 641 -54.24 30.17 -32.23
CA LYS A 641 -54.46 30.57 -33.63
C LYS A 641 -54.67 29.37 -34.57
N SER A 642 -54.51 28.14 -34.08
CA SER A 642 -54.72 26.93 -34.87
C SER A 642 -56.22 26.74 -35.20
N PRO A 643 -56.57 26.35 -36.44
CA PRO A 643 -57.97 26.31 -36.90
C PRO A 643 -58.84 25.24 -36.21
N GLU A 644 -58.23 24.22 -35.60
CA GLU A 644 -58.92 23.23 -34.78
C GLU A 644 -58.17 23.00 -33.47
N ILE A 645 -58.85 23.22 -32.34
CA ILE A 645 -58.33 22.98 -30.99
C ILE A 645 -59.18 21.88 -30.37
N SER A 646 -58.58 20.71 -30.10
CA SER A 646 -59.30 19.57 -29.54
C SER A 646 -59.69 19.78 -28.07
N ILE A 647 -60.72 19.06 -27.59
CA ILE A 647 -61.13 19.07 -26.18
C ILE A 647 -59.96 18.73 -25.25
N THR A 648 -59.18 17.70 -25.60
CA THR A 648 -57.99 17.29 -24.83
C THR A 648 -56.95 18.40 -24.75
N GLN A 649 -56.76 19.15 -25.84
CA GLN A 649 -55.80 20.26 -25.88
C GLN A 649 -56.27 21.45 -25.02
N ARG A 650 -57.56 21.80 -25.07
CA ARG A 650 -58.14 22.83 -24.19
C ARG A 650 -58.04 22.45 -22.72
N LEU A 651 -58.31 21.19 -22.38
CA LEU A 651 -58.17 20.68 -21.01
C LEU A 651 -56.72 20.83 -20.50
N ARG A 652 -55.73 20.45 -21.33
CA ARG A 652 -54.31 20.63 -21.00
C ARG A 652 -53.93 22.10 -20.81
N TRP A 653 -54.43 23.01 -21.64
CA TRP A 653 -54.18 24.44 -21.47
C TRP A 653 -54.83 24.98 -20.21
N GLY A 654 -56.09 24.65 -19.94
CA GLY A 654 -56.77 25.06 -18.72
C GLY A 654 -55.98 24.67 -17.47
N ILE A 655 -55.45 23.44 -17.44
CA ILE A 655 -54.60 22.94 -16.36
C ILE A 655 -53.29 23.75 -16.25
N GLY A 656 -52.53 23.90 -17.34
CA GLY A 656 -51.26 24.63 -17.29
C GLY A 656 -51.40 26.14 -16.99
N LEU A 657 -52.50 26.75 -17.42
CA LEU A 657 -52.86 28.13 -17.08
C LEU A 657 -53.22 28.24 -15.60
N ALA A 658 -54.03 27.31 -15.07
CA ALA A 658 -54.41 27.25 -13.66
C ALA A 658 -53.18 27.14 -12.76
N GLU A 659 -52.26 26.22 -13.08
CA GLU A 659 -51.02 26.00 -12.34
C GLU A 659 -50.09 27.21 -12.38
N SER A 660 -50.14 27.99 -13.47
CA SER A 660 -49.39 29.25 -13.61
C SER A 660 -50.06 30.45 -12.91
N GLY A 661 -51.21 30.24 -12.26
CA GLY A 661 -51.99 31.29 -11.60
C GLY A 661 -52.80 32.18 -12.54
N LEU A 662 -52.94 31.78 -13.81
CA LEU A 662 -53.72 32.48 -14.84
C LEU A 662 -55.17 31.99 -14.83
N TYR A 663 -55.86 32.24 -13.71
CA TYR A 663 -57.16 31.65 -13.41
C TYR A 663 -58.26 32.10 -14.36
N ASP A 664 -58.25 33.35 -14.83
CA ASP A 664 -59.24 33.87 -15.78
C ASP A 664 -59.12 33.17 -17.14
N GLU A 665 -57.90 33.01 -17.65
CA GLU A 665 -57.66 32.28 -18.89
C GLU A 665 -57.95 30.78 -18.73
N ALA A 666 -57.65 30.18 -17.58
CA ALA A 666 -57.96 28.78 -17.27
C ALA A 666 -59.47 28.52 -17.21
N GLU A 667 -60.22 29.38 -16.51
CA GLU A 667 -61.68 29.34 -16.43
C GLU A 667 -62.30 29.36 -17.83
N ALA A 668 -61.83 30.26 -18.70
CA ALA A 668 -62.33 30.37 -20.06
C ALA A 668 -62.13 29.06 -20.87
N GLU A 669 -61.01 28.37 -20.70
CA GLU A 669 -60.76 27.09 -21.37
C GLU A 669 -61.61 25.95 -20.80
N PHE A 670 -61.78 25.86 -19.48
CA PHE A 670 -62.66 24.84 -18.90
C PHE A 670 -64.13 25.05 -19.27
N LEU A 671 -64.60 26.30 -19.29
CA LEU A 671 -65.95 26.62 -19.80
C LEU A 671 -66.10 26.28 -21.28
N ALA A 672 -65.07 26.52 -22.10
CA ALA A 672 -65.06 26.11 -23.50
C ALA A 672 -65.15 24.59 -23.65
N VAL A 673 -64.41 23.81 -22.85
CA VAL A 673 -64.52 22.34 -22.82
C VAL A 673 -65.93 21.92 -22.46
N ILE A 674 -66.52 22.47 -21.40
CA ILE A 674 -67.89 22.16 -20.96
C ILE A 674 -68.92 22.49 -22.04
N SER A 675 -68.70 23.57 -22.81
CA SER A 675 -69.60 23.94 -23.91
C SER A 675 -69.54 22.97 -25.10
N LEU A 676 -68.38 22.35 -25.33
CA LEU A 676 -68.16 21.36 -26.40
C LEU A 676 -68.55 19.94 -25.96
N ASP A 677 -68.38 19.63 -24.68
CA ASP A 677 -68.72 18.37 -24.03
C ASP A 677 -69.22 18.63 -22.61
N SER A 678 -70.55 18.71 -22.47
CA SER A 678 -71.22 18.96 -21.19
C SER A 678 -71.14 17.78 -20.22
N THR A 679 -70.54 16.65 -20.62
CA THR A 679 -70.33 15.48 -19.78
C THR A 679 -68.87 15.35 -19.32
N ASN A 680 -68.02 16.34 -19.63
CA ASN A 680 -66.61 16.29 -19.29
C ASN A 680 -66.35 16.54 -17.80
N THR A 681 -66.32 15.46 -17.02
CA THR A 681 -66.13 15.56 -15.57
C THR A 681 -64.83 16.26 -15.17
N ARG A 682 -63.73 16.04 -15.91
CA ARG A 682 -62.43 16.66 -15.60
C ARG A 682 -62.47 18.18 -15.72
N ALA A 683 -63.19 18.72 -16.70
CA ALA A 683 -63.34 20.17 -16.85
C ALA A 683 -64.15 20.77 -15.69
N TYR A 684 -65.23 20.12 -15.25
CA TYR A 684 -65.97 20.55 -14.06
C TYR A 684 -65.13 20.47 -12.78
N SER A 685 -64.38 19.39 -12.58
CA SER A 685 -63.50 19.23 -11.42
C SER A 685 -62.47 20.35 -11.33
N ASN A 686 -61.72 20.59 -12.42
CA ASN A 686 -60.71 21.64 -12.46
C ASN A 686 -61.31 23.06 -12.37
N LEU A 687 -62.46 23.33 -13.00
CA LEU A 687 -63.15 24.61 -12.85
C LEU A 687 -63.60 24.84 -11.39
N GLY A 688 -64.04 23.80 -10.70
CA GLY A 688 -64.35 23.83 -9.28
C GLY A 688 -63.14 24.21 -8.42
N VAL A 689 -61.98 23.64 -8.73
CA VAL A 689 -60.69 24.02 -8.10
C VAL A 689 -60.35 25.49 -8.39
N ILE A 690 -60.50 25.97 -9.62
CA ILE A 690 -60.28 27.38 -9.98
C ILE A 690 -61.18 28.33 -9.17
N TYR A 691 -62.46 28.01 -9.04
CA TYR A 691 -63.36 28.80 -8.21
C TYR A 691 -62.96 28.78 -6.73
N SER A 692 -62.48 27.65 -6.22
CA SER A 692 -61.96 27.58 -4.85
C SER A 692 -60.73 28.47 -4.66
N LEU A 693 -59.76 28.41 -5.59
CA LEU A 693 -58.53 29.20 -5.56
C LEU A 693 -58.77 30.71 -5.71
N THR A 694 -59.84 31.10 -6.40
CA THR A 694 -60.24 32.51 -6.58
C THR A 694 -61.23 33.00 -5.49
N GLY A 695 -61.52 32.18 -4.49
CA GLY A 695 -62.39 32.54 -3.35
C GLY A 695 -63.90 32.45 -3.63
N GLN A 696 -64.30 31.95 -4.79
CA GLN A 696 -65.70 31.77 -5.20
C GLN A 696 -66.26 30.43 -4.68
N MET A 697 -66.22 30.23 -3.36
CA MET A 697 -66.46 28.92 -2.70
C MET A 697 -67.83 28.31 -3.00
N GLU A 698 -68.89 29.12 -3.07
CA GLU A 698 -70.24 28.64 -3.41
C GLU A 698 -70.31 28.11 -4.86
N LYS A 699 -69.68 28.80 -5.82
CA LYS A 699 -69.56 28.30 -7.20
C LYS A 699 -68.68 27.05 -7.28
N ALA A 700 -67.60 27.00 -6.51
CA ALA A 700 -66.73 25.83 -6.43
C ALA A 700 -67.52 24.59 -5.98
N LYS A 701 -68.32 24.73 -4.92
CA LYS A 701 -69.21 23.68 -4.41
C LYS A 701 -70.21 23.21 -5.47
N GLU A 702 -70.95 24.13 -6.11
CA GLU A 702 -71.92 23.78 -7.15
C GLU A 702 -71.26 23.07 -8.34
N THR A 703 -70.09 23.55 -8.77
CA THR A 703 -69.34 22.99 -9.91
C THR A 703 -68.79 21.61 -9.60
N LEU A 704 -68.26 21.38 -8.40
CA LEU A 704 -67.77 20.08 -7.95
C LEU A 704 -68.90 19.07 -7.71
N GLN A 705 -70.05 19.53 -7.18
CA GLN A 705 -71.26 18.70 -7.11
C GLN A 705 -71.70 18.26 -8.51
N LYS A 706 -71.61 19.16 -9.50
CA LYS A 706 -71.92 18.80 -10.89
C LYS A 706 -70.92 17.78 -11.46
N ALA A 707 -69.63 17.93 -11.17
CA ALA A 707 -68.62 16.95 -11.54
C ALA A 707 -68.94 15.57 -10.92
N LEU A 708 -69.38 15.56 -9.66
CA LEU A 708 -69.73 14.35 -8.93
C LEU A 708 -71.01 13.68 -9.44
N GLU A 709 -72.02 14.45 -9.87
CA GLU A 709 -73.21 13.92 -10.57
C GLU A 709 -72.82 13.13 -11.83
N LEU A 710 -71.76 13.57 -12.53
CA LEU A 710 -71.26 12.93 -13.74
C LEU A 710 -70.35 11.73 -13.44
N ASN A 711 -69.56 11.77 -12.35
CA ASN A 711 -68.72 10.67 -11.92
C ASN A 711 -68.60 10.60 -10.38
N GLN A 712 -69.27 9.62 -9.78
CA GLN A 712 -69.27 9.43 -8.32
C GLN A 712 -68.09 8.61 -7.80
N THR A 713 -67.31 7.98 -8.67
CA THR A 713 -66.19 7.11 -8.28
C THR A 713 -64.83 7.80 -8.40
N ASP A 714 -64.81 9.10 -8.69
CA ASP A 714 -63.58 9.89 -8.74
C ASP A 714 -63.26 10.45 -7.35
N ALA A 715 -62.23 9.88 -6.73
CA ALA A 715 -61.82 10.24 -5.38
C ALA A 715 -61.29 11.69 -5.28
N GLU A 716 -60.73 12.24 -6.37
CA GLU A 716 -60.20 13.61 -6.39
C GLU A 716 -61.33 14.66 -6.34
N ILE A 717 -62.47 14.37 -6.95
CA ILE A 717 -63.64 15.27 -6.89
C ILE A 717 -64.19 15.31 -5.46
N TRP A 718 -64.26 14.15 -4.80
CA TRP A 718 -64.69 14.07 -3.41
C TRP A 718 -63.75 14.82 -2.46
N ILE A 719 -62.43 14.71 -2.64
CA ILE A 719 -61.49 15.44 -1.79
C ILE A 719 -61.55 16.95 -2.05
N ASN A 720 -61.65 17.40 -3.31
CA ASN A 720 -61.81 18.81 -3.64
C ASN A 720 -63.09 19.39 -3.04
N LEU A 721 -64.20 18.63 -3.09
CA LEU A 721 -65.46 19.05 -2.47
C LEU A 721 -65.37 19.08 -0.94
N ALA A 722 -64.64 18.15 -0.33
CA ALA A 722 -64.38 18.14 1.11
C ALA A 722 -63.60 19.39 1.54
N LEU A 723 -62.56 19.78 0.79
CA LEU A 723 -61.78 21.00 1.03
C LEU A 723 -62.67 22.25 0.89
N VAL A 724 -63.51 22.34 -0.14
CA VAL A 724 -64.44 23.48 -0.30
C VAL A 724 -65.45 23.53 0.85
N TYR A 725 -66.00 22.39 1.29
CA TYR A 725 -66.90 22.37 2.45
C TYR A 725 -66.19 22.79 3.75
N TYR A 726 -64.93 22.40 3.91
CA TYR A 726 -64.11 22.78 5.05
C TYR A 726 -63.89 24.30 5.10
N GLU A 727 -63.53 24.91 3.96
CA GLU A 727 -63.40 26.37 3.81
C GLU A 727 -64.74 27.11 4.02
N LEU A 728 -65.87 26.50 3.65
CA LEU A 728 -67.22 27.03 3.92
C LEU A 728 -67.70 26.79 5.37
N HIS A 729 -66.86 26.22 6.25
CA HIS A 729 -67.20 25.84 7.62
C HIS A 729 -68.36 24.83 7.73
N GLN A 730 -68.57 24.02 6.69
CA GLN A 730 -69.56 22.93 6.64
C GLN A 730 -68.91 21.60 7.04
N TRP A 731 -68.45 21.52 8.28
CA TRP A 731 -67.57 20.46 8.78
C TRP A 731 -68.12 19.04 8.59
N GLU A 732 -69.43 18.83 8.78
CA GLU A 732 -70.03 17.50 8.63
C GLU A 732 -70.08 17.05 7.17
N ASN A 733 -70.37 17.98 6.24
CA ASN A 733 -70.33 17.72 4.80
C ASN A 733 -68.89 17.46 4.33
N ALA A 734 -67.92 18.22 4.84
CA ALA A 734 -66.50 18.01 4.58
C ALA A 734 -66.06 16.60 5.01
N ARG A 735 -66.41 16.20 6.23
CA ARG A 735 -66.11 14.86 6.77
C ARG A 735 -66.77 13.75 5.95
N GLN A 736 -68.03 13.94 5.53
CA GLN A 736 -68.73 12.97 4.71
C GLN A 736 -68.05 12.81 3.33
N ALA A 737 -67.73 13.91 2.66
CA ALA A 737 -67.03 13.90 1.38
C ALA A 737 -65.63 13.28 1.50
N TYR A 738 -64.87 13.64 2.54
CA TYR A 738 -63.57 13.04 2.85
C TYR A 738 -63.65 11.52 3.06
N ARG A 739 -64.67 11.04 3.80
CA ARG A 739 -64.90 9.59 4.00
C ARG A 739 -65.16 8.85 2.69
N GLN A 740 -65.84 9.48 1.73
CA GLN A 740 -66.00 8.90 0.39
C GLN A 740 -64.68 8.89 -0.38
N ALA A 741 -63.91 9.99 -0.33
CA ALA A 741 -62.61 10.07 -0.99
C ALA A 741 -61.65 8.95 -0.52
N ILE A 742 -61.50 8.74 0.80
CA ILE A 742 -60.61 7.69 1.33
C ILE A 742 -61.14 6.27 1.15
N ALA A 743 -62.45 6.10 0.98
CA ALA A 743 -63.04 4.79 0.64
C ALA A 743 -62.71 4.39 -0.80
N LEU A 744 -62.63 5.36 -1.70
CA LEU A 744 -62.25 5.17 -3.10
C LEU A 744 -60.73 5.10 -3.27
N GLN A 745 -59.98 5.93 -2.54
CA GLN A 745 -58.52 6.02 -2.61
C GLN A 745 -57.91 6.17 -1.20
N PRO A 746 -57.53 5.05 -0.54
CA PRO A 746 -57.05 5.03 0.84
C PRO A 746 -55.81 5.90 1.12
N GLU A 747 -55.00 6.19 0.10
CA GLU A 747 -53.77 7.00 0.19
C GLU A 747 -54.05 8.42 0.67
N PHE A 748 -55.24 8.98 0.38
CA PHE A 748 -55.64 10.31 0.84
C PHE A 748 -55.74 10.41 2.36
N LYS A 749 -55.87 9.29 3.08
CA LYS A 749 -55.89 9.28 4.54
C LYS A 749 -54.63 9.88 5.15
N THR A 750 -53.48 9.64 4.53
CA THR A 750 -52.19 10.13 5.05
C THR A 750 -52.06 11.65 4.88
N VAL A 751 -52.58 12.18 3.77
CA VAL A 751 -52.41 13.58 3.38
C VAL A 751 -53.47 14.48 4.04
N TYR A 752 -54.72 14.06 4.04
CA TYR A 752 -55.86 14.90 4.41
C TYR A 752 -56.52 14.53 5.75
N HIS A 753 -55.79 13.85 6.64
CA HIS A 753 -56.29 13.42 7.97
C HIS A 753 -56.91 14.55 8.81
N PHE A 754 -56.52 15.82 8.56
CA PHE A 754 -57.08 16.97 9.26
C PHE A 754 -58.58 17.18 8.97
N LEU A 755 -59.08 16.72 7.82
CA LEU A 755 -60.51 16.77 7.48
C LEU A 755 -61.36 15.79 8.30
N GLU A 756 -60.73 14.90 9.08
CA GLU A 756 -61.42 13.99 10.00
C GLU A 756 -61.64 14.60 11.40
N GLN A 757 -60.83 15.59 11.78
CA GLN A 757 -60.84 16.19 13.12
C GLN A 757 -62.00 17.20 13.29
N PRO A 758 -62.49 17.45 14.53
CA PRO A 758 -63.62 18.33 14.80
C PRO A 758 -63.32 19.82 14.59
#